data_AF-A0A6J8BID9-F1
#
_entry.id   AF-A0A6J8BID9-F1
#
_cell.length_a   1.000
_cell.length_b   1.000
_cell.length_c   1.000
_cell.angle_alpha   90.00
_cell.angle_beta   90.00
_cell.angle_gamma   90.00
#
_symmetry.space_group_name_H-M   'P 1'
#
loop_
_entity.id
_entity.type
_entity.pdbx_description
1 polymer ?
#
loop_
_entity_poly.entity_id
_entity_poly.type
_entity_poly.pdbx_seq_one_letter_code
_entity_poly.pdbx_strand_id
1 'polypeptide(L)'
;MVGILFSRSKLSHLQKQVCSHIVQGIRKETSKIREEWESSLTGKTPTLSENSDQDAYCFELLSMVLALSGSGVGRTYLAQQYPLLQDLFSLLHTGTPRIQRQVISVLRRVLPEAKPQTLASILSVPNLPPSEYSIVSLASREDDNEVYDVNKPGILDVLLACIGKALTVQTKIKASGPQKGVTSMTLAECQLDSKSASSTGSRWWMRGKMDSAMANKIISLIQDMASGLLSETWATVTKAAVAEAILALTKLDENVRAPQTCVKTPTMWLSLSSLCVLDQDHVERLTSGQWVSSPNGQHGQPRPTCDNHDDGETQAIILCTECGNLCADCDRYLHLPRKNRNHQRQVFKEEEEAIKVDLHEGCGRTKLFWLMALADSRTLKAMVEFREGKQSTAKSGLGVCRFCGTSSNTGLLAIGNVCADTECQEYAKIACIKTLPCGHPCRGIKDEDPCLPCLHRCGKQETLKQDADDMCMICFTEALEAAPAIQLKCNHVFHSHCVRSVLSKRWVGPRITFGFSLCPICKATIDHPVLRDLLKPIQELFEDVRRKAMMRLEYEGLHKAEAITTPGARFYQDPAGFAMDRYAYYVCYKCNKAYYGGEARCEEQAGAVEEYDPQELVCGGCSDVSRAQVCPKHGTDFLEYKCRYCCSVAVFFCFGTTHFCNACHDDFQRITNIPKLELPRCPAGPRGKLMDGDECPLHVKHPPTGEEFALGCGVCRNAHTF
;
A
#
# COMPACT_ATOMS: atom_id res chain seq x y z
N MET A 1 35.12 -11.73 -3.26
CA MET A 1 36.55 -11.33 -3.21
C MET A 1 36.81 -10.03 -2.42
N VAL A 2 35.84 -9.10 -2.25
CA VAL A 2 36.06 -7.78 -1.60
C VAL A 2 36.09 -7.81 -0.06
N GLY A 3 35.46 -8.79 0.59
CA GLY A 3 35.41 -8.89 2.06
C GLY A 3 36.76 -9.14 2.75
N ILE A 4 37.77 -9.61 2.00
CA ILE A 4 39.11 -9.94 2.53
C ILE A 4 39.99 -8.67 2.66
N LEU A 5 39.67 -7.59 1.94
CA LEU A 5 40.49 -6.37 1.94
C LEU A 5 40.33 -5.52 3.21
N PHE A 6 39.26 -5.70 4.00
CA PHE A 6 38.88 -4.77 5.07
C PHE A 6 38.69 -5.42 6.46
N SER A 7 39.41 -6.52 6.72
CA SER A 7 39.39 -7.25 8.00
C SER A 7 40.27 -6.64 9.11
N ARG A 8 41.03 -5.57 8.81
CA ARG A 8 41.97 -4.93 9.76
C ARG A 8 41.30 -3.79 10.54
N SER A 9 41.83 -3.50 11.73
CA SER A 9 41.29 -2.50 12.67
C SER A 9 41.35 -1.04 12.19
N LYS A 10 42.12 -0.72 11.14
CA LYS A 10 42.22 0.61 10.52
C LYS A 10 42.39 0.50 9.00
N LEU A 11 41.78 1.44 8.26
CA LEU A 11 41.97 1.59 6.81
C LEU A 11 43.39 2.07 6.49
N SER A 12 44.04 1.43 5.52
CA SER A 12 45.35 1.87 5.01
C SER A 12 45.24 3.19 4.24
N HIS A 13 46.37 3.87 4.05
CA HIS A 13 46.42 5.11 3.27
C HIS A 13 45.89 4.92 1.84
N LEU A 14 46.31 3.83 1.18
CA LEU A 14 45.83 3.47 -0.16
C LEU A 14 44.31 3.24 -0.20
N GLN A 15 43.76 2.55 0.81
CA GLN A 15 42.32 2.31 0.90
C GLN A 15 41.52 3.60 1.06
N LYS A 16 42.02 4.56 1.84
CA LYS A 16 41.40 5.88 1.98
C LYS A 16 41.44 6.67 0.67
N GLN A 17 42.56 6.63 -0.05
CA GLN A 17 42.69 7.27 -1.37
C GLN A 17 41.72 6.67 -2.39
N VAL A 18 41.64 5.34 -2.48
CA VAL A 18 40.68 4.65 -3.36
C VAL A 18 39.25 5.03 -3.00
N CYS A 19 38.91 5.05 -1.70
CA CYS A 19 37.57 5.47 -1.26
C CYS A 19 37.28 6.92 -1.64
N SER A 20 38.25 7.84 -1.52
CA SER A 20 38.10 9.23 -1.94
C SER A 20 37.80 9.35 -3.43
N HIS A 21 38.47 8.55 -4.27
CA HIS A 21 38.18 8.53 -5.72
C HIS A 21 36.78 8.00 -6.03
N ILE A 22 36.34 6.95 -5.32
CA ILE A 22 34.97 6.41 -5.48
C ILE A 22 33.93 7.46 -5.09
N VAL A 23 34.11 8.14 -3.95
CA VAL A 23 33.20 9.21 -3.48
C VAL A 23 33.16 10.37 -4.48
N GLN A 24 34.30 10.78 -5.03
CA GLN A 24 34.34 11.81 -6.09
C GLN A 24 33.63 11.36 -7.37
N GLY A 25 33.74 10.07 -7.74
CA GLY A 25 33.00 9.49 -8.86
C GLY A 25 31.48 9.56 -8.62
N ILE A 26 31.03 9.15 -7.44
CA ILE A 26 29.60 9.23 -7.04
C ILE A 26 29.10 10.65 -7.11
N ARG A 27 29.88 11.63 -6.65
CA ARG A 27 29.51 13.05 -6.72
C ARG A 27 29.26 13.53 -8.15
N LYS A 28 30.15 13.18 -9.08
CA LYS A 28 30.01 13.54 -10.50
C LYS A 28 28.77 12.90 -11.12
N GLU A 29 28.56 11.60 -10.87
CA GLU A 29 27.36 10.90 -11.35
C GLU A 29 26.08 11.45 -10.73
N THR A 30 26.12 11.86 -9.46
CA THR A 30 24.97 12.45 -8.77
C THR A 30 24.54 13.76 -9.42
N SER A 31 25.49 14.65 -9.75
CA SER A 31 25.19 15.88 -10.47
C SER A 31 24.57 15.59 -11.84
N LYS A 32 25.15 14.67 -12.60
CA LYS A 32 24.64 14.28 -13.93
C LYS A 32 23.22 13.72 -13.86
N ILE A 33 22.97 12.74 -12.99
CA ILE A 33 21.64 12.14 -12.81
C ILE A 33 20.62 13.18 -12.34
N ARG A 34 21.04 14.14 -11.51
CA ARG A 34 20.16 15.23 -11.06
C ARG A 34 19.78 16.17 -12.21
N GLU A 35 20.72 16.56 -13.07
CA GLU A 35 20.44 17.41 -14.25
C GLU A 35 19.49 16.71 -15.24
N GLU A 36 19.68 15.41 -15.47
CA GLU A 36 18.80 14.59 -16.31
C GLU A 36 17.39 14.48 -15.71
N TRP A 37 17.30 14.25 -14.39
CA TRP A 37 16.03 14.21 -13.67
C TRP A 37 15.30 15.56 -13.71
N GLU A 38 16.00 16.68 -13.48
CA GLU A 38 15.42 18.04 -13.58
C GLU A 38 14.89 18.32 -15.00
N SER A 39 15.62 17.86 -16.03
CA SER A 39 15.19 17.96 -17.43
C SER A 39 13.90 17.15 -17.68
N SER A 40 13.82 15.92 -17.15
CA SER A 40 12.64 15.05 -17.27
C SER A 40 11.38 15.67 -16.66
N LEU A 41 11.50 16.41 -15.55
CA LEU A 41 10.37 17.08 -14.90
C LEU A 41 9.75 18.21 -15.74
N THR A 42 10.53 18.84 -16.62
CA THR A 42 10.08 19.99 -17.44
C THR A 42 9.46 19.59 -18.78
N GLY A 43 9.35 18.28 -19.07
CA GLY A 43 8.70 17.78 -20.28
C GLY A 43 9.48 18.03 -21.58
N LYS A 44 10.73 18.50 -21.53
CA LYS A 44 11.61 18.49 -22.71
C LYS A 44 11.98 17.04 -23.00
N THR A 45 11.43 16.48 -24.08
CA THR A 45 11.75 15.13 -24.56
C THR A 45 13.26 14.94 -24.64
N PRO A 46 13.85 13.95 -23.96
CA PRO A 46 15.22 13.59 -24.24
C PRO A 46 15.28 13.08 -25.68
N THR A 47 16.18 13.64 -26.48
CA THR A 47 16.53 13.10 -27.80
C THR A 47 16.89 11.63 -27.63
N LEU A 48 16.18 10.78 -28.39
CA LEU A 48 16.35 9.33 -28.47
C LEU A 48 17.82 8.92 -28.39
N SER A 49 18.21 8.35 -27.26
CA SER A 49 19.34 7.44 -27.15
C SER A 49 18.90 6.27 -26.27
N GLU A 50 19.07 5.07 -26.81
CA GLU A 50 18.83 3.78 -26.16
C GLU A 50 19.73 3.65 -24.92
N ASN A 51 19.25 4.07 -23.73
CA ASN A 51 20.09 4.16 -22.52
C ASN A 51 19.75 3.06 -21.51
N SER A 52 19.99 1.80 -21.88
CA SER A 52 19.98 0.69 -20.92
C SER A 52 21.17 0.71 -19.94
N ASP A 53 22.23 1.48 -20.24
CA ASP A 53 23.52 1.43 -19.51
C ASP A 53 23.92 2.73 -18.78
N GLN A 54 23.09 3.78 -18.79
CA GLN A 54 23.47 5.07 -18.20
C GLN A 54 23.65 5.04 -16.67
N ASP A 55 22.97 4.13 -15.97
CA ASP A 55 23.01 4.03 -14.51
C ASP A 55 24.04 2.99 -14.00
N ALA A 56 24.64 2.22 -14.91
CA ALA A 56 25.52 1.10 -14.58
C ALA A 56 26.78 1.57 -13.83
N TYR A 57 27.42 2.64 -14.28
CA TYR A 57 28.64 3.15 -13.63
C TYR A 57 28.37 3.64 -12.20
N CYS A 58 27.32 4.43 -11.99
CA CYS A 58 26.91 4.87 -10.66
C CYS A 58 26.55 3.68 -9.76
N PHE A 59 25.83 2.68 -10.30
CA PHE A 59 25.49 1.47 -9.58
C PHE A 59 26.73 0.68 -9.13
N GLU A 60 27.74 0.53 -9.99
CA GLU A 60 28.99 -0.16 -9.63
C GLU A 60 29.76 0.59 -8.54
N LEU A 61 29.85 1.92 -8.62
CA LEU A 61 30.46 2.73 -7.56
C LEU A 61 29.73 2.56 -6.21
N LEU A 62 28.40 2.58 -6.21
CA LEU A 62 27.59 2.33 -5.02
C LEU A 62 27.68 0.88 -4.53
N SER A 63 27.93 -0.08 -5.42
CA SER A 63 28.20 -1.48 -5.08
C SER A 63 29.53 -1.63 -4.36
N MET A 64 30.56 -0.89 -4.80
CA MET A 64 31.83 -0.79 -4.09
C MET A 64 31.65 -0.16 -2.70
N VAL A 65 30.89 0.95 -2.58
CA VAL A 65 30.60 1.57 -1.28
C VAL A 65 29.83 0.63 -0.34
N LEU A 66 28.85 -0.10 -0.87
CA LEU A 66 28.12 -1.09 -0.07
C LEU A 66 29.05 -2.22 0.40
N ALA A 67 29.96 -2.70 -0.44
CA ALA A 67 30.95 -3.68 -0.03
C ALA A 67 31.85 -3.14 1.10
N LEU A 68 32.28 -1.87 1.00
CA LEU A 68 33.08 -1.19 2.04
C LEU A 68 32.34 -1.08 3.38
N SER A 69 31.04 -0.76 3.34
CA SER A 69 30.18 -0.68 4.52
C SER A 69 29.94 -2.04 5.21
N GLY A 70 30.41 -3.14 4.65
CA GLY A 70 30.35 -4.47 5.29
C GLY A 70 31.22 -4.56 6.55
N SER A 71 32.27 -3.74 6.67
CA SER A 71 33.14 -3.68 7.84
C SER A 71 32.76 -2.51 8.78
N GLY A 72 32.93 -2.67 10.09
CA GLY A 72 32.67 -1.59 11.07
C GLY A 72 33.52 -0.34 10.80
N VAL A 73 34.82 -0.53 10.57
CA VAL A 73 35.76 0.55 10.23
C VAL A 73 35.34 1.28 8.96
N GLY A 74 34.86 0.55 7.95
CA GLY A 74 34.34 1.13 6.71
C GLY A 74 33.09 1.98 6.94
N ARG A 75 32.13 1.51 7.76
CA ARG A 75 30.92 2.29 8.09
C ARG A 75 31.26 3.61 8.77
N THR A 76 32.11 3.58 9.80
CA THR A 76 32.53 4.79 10.52
C THR A 76 33.27 5.76 9.59
N TYR A 77 34.15 5.28 8.70
CA TYR A 77 34.83 6.14 7.73
C TYR A 77 33.86 6.78 6.75
N LEU A 78 32.91 6.02 6.20
CA LEU A 78 31.90 6.52 5.26
C LEU A 78 30.95 7.52 5.93
N ALA A 79 30.59 7.32 7.20
CA ALA A 79 29.76 8.25 7.96
C ALA A 79 30.41 9.62 8.15
N GLN A 80 31.74 9.69 8.14
CA GLN A 80 32.52 10.93 8.21
C GLN A 80 32.67 11.63 6.84
N GLN A 81 32.31 10.96 5.74
CA GLN A 81 32.35 11.57 4.41
C GLN A 81 31.04 12.34 4.15
N TYR A 82 30.95 13.58 4.62
CA TYR A 82 29.74 14.40 4.48
C TYR A 82 29.26 14.60 3.03
N PRO A 83 30.15 14.82 2.03
CA PRO A 83 29.72 14.92 0.63
C PRO A 83 29.04 13.64 0.14
N LEU A 84 29.55 12.46 0.55
CA LEU A 84 28.93 11.18 0.18
C LEU A 84 27.50 11.09 0.72
N LEU A 85 27.27 11.46 1.99
CA LEU A 85 25.93 11.44 2.57
C LEU A 85 24.98 12.38 1.81
N GLN A 86 25.44 13.59 1.49
CA GLN A 86 24.67 14.54 0.67
C GLN A 86 24.31 13.95 -0.70
N ASP A 87 25.28 13.33 -1.36
CA ASP A 87 25.10 12.69 -2.67
C ASP A 87 24.13 11.50 -2.60
N LEU A 88 24.22 10.68 -1.54
CA LEU A 88 23.30 9.56 -1.30
C LEU A 88 21.85 10.05 -1.13
N PHE A 89 21.60 11.09 -0.34
CA PHE A 89 20.25 11.67 -0.21
C PHE A 89 19.76 12.29 -1.52
N SER A 90 20.65 12.84 -2.34
CA SER A 90 20.27 13.33 -3.68
C SER A 90 19.86 12.17 -4.59
N LEU A 91 20.70 11.13 -4.70
CA LEU A 91 20.45 9.93 -5.49
C LEU A 91 19.23 9.14 -5.03
N LEU A 92 18.87 9.22 -3.74
CA LEU A 92 17.65 8.63 -3.21
C LEU A 92 16.39 9.18 -3.93
N HIS A 93 16.41 10.44 -4.35
CA HIS A 93 15.29 11.09 -5.01
C HIS A 93 15.40 11.14 -6.54
N THR A 94 16.61 11.12 -7.10
CA THR A 94 16.85 11.30 -8.54
C THR A 94 17.25 10.03 -9.26
N GLY A 95 17.79 9.03 -8.56
CA GLY A 95 18.29 7.80 -9.16
C GLY A 95 17.20 6.84 -9.63
N THR A 96 17.58 5.87 -10.47
CA THR A 96 16.71 4.76 -10.89
C THR A 96 16.33 3.87 -9.70
N PRO A 97 15.27 3.02 -9.79
CA PRO A 97 14.92 2.08 -8.71
C PRO A 97 16.08 1.16 -8.30
N ARG A 98 16.98 0.85 -9.24
CA ARG A 98 18.20 0.07 -9.00
C ARG A 98 19.19 0.85 -8.13
N ILE A 99 19.48 2.11 -8.47
CA ILE A 99 20.33 3.01 -7.67
C ILE A 99 19.72 3.27 -6.30
N GLN A 100 18.43 3.63 -6.23
CA GLN A 100 17.72 3.93 -4.98
C GLN A 100 17.81 2.75 -3.99
N ARG A 101 17.59 1.51 -4.47
CA ARG A 101 17.74 0.31 -3.64
C ARG A 101 19.13 0.18 -3.01
N GLN A 102 20.15 0.49 -3.79
CA GLN A 102 21.54 0.44 -3.36
C GLN A 102 21.85 1.54 -2.33
N VAL A 103 21.40 2.78 -2.60
CA VAL A 103 21.49 3.92 -1.70
C VAL A 103 20.84 3.62 -0.35
N ILE A 104 19.62 3.07 -0.34
CA ILE A 104 18.91 2.70 0.91
C ILE A 104 19.72 1.66 1.71
N SER A 105 20.34 0.70 1.02
CA SER A 105 21.18 -0.33 1.66
C SER A 105 22.45 0.25 2.28
N VAL A 106 23.06 1.25 1.64
CA VAL A 106 24.20 1.99 2.18
C VAL A 106 23.77 2.85 3.38
N LEU A 107 22.71 3.65 3.24
CA LEU A 107 22.19 4.51 4.31
C LEU A 107 21.88 3.72 5.58
N ARG A 108 21.23 2.56 5.45
CA ARG A 108 20.92 1.66 6.57
C ARG A 108 22.16 1.19 7.35
N ARG A 109 23.33 1.11 6.71
CA ARG A 109 24.60 0.75 7.37
C ARG A 109 25.36 1.96 7.89
N VAL A 110 25.26 3.12 7.22
CA VAL A 110 26.07 4.29 7.56
C VAL A 110 25.41 5.19 8.60
N LEU A 111 24.08 5.34 8.58
CA LEU A 111 23.32 6.17 9.52
C LEU A 111 23.52 5.80 11.02
N PRO A 112 23.64 4.51 11.43
CA PRO A 112 23.95 4.16 12.82
C PRO A 112 25.23 4.80 13.36
N GLU A 113 26.22 5.05 12.49
CA GLU A 113 27.52 5.64 12.86
C GLU A 113 27.52 7.17 12.75
N ALA A 114 26.47 7.77 12.15
CA ALA A 114 26.33 9.20 11.98
C ALA A 114 25.42 9.79 13.08
N LYS A 115 25.88 10.86 13.73
CA LYS A 115 25.07 11.56 14.75
C LYS A 115 23.93 12.35 14.08
N PRO A 116 22.73 12.45 14.70
CA PRO A 116 21.64 13.24 14.15
C PRO A 116 22.00 14.71 13.89
N GLN A 117 22.82 15.33 14.74
CA GLN A 117 23.30 16.71 14.56
C GLN A 117 24.13 16.87 13.29
N THR A 118 24.99 15.88 12.99
CA THR A 118 25.80 15.87 11.78
C THR A 118 24.91 15.78 10.54
N LEU A 119 23.88 14.92 10.57
CA LEU A 119 22.94 14.83 9.47
C LEU A 119 22.13 16.14 9.30
N ALA A 120 21.73 16.78 10.41
CA ALA A 120 21.02 18.05 10.36
C ALA A 120 21.85 19.13 9.64
N SER A 121 23.15 19.22 9.91
CA SER A 121 24.05 20.13 9.20
C SER A 121 24.17 19.81 7.69
N ILE A 122 24.19 18.53 7.32
CA ILE A 122 24.29 18.09 5.91
C ILE A 122 23.00 18.41 5.13
N LEU A 123 21.84 18.26 5.78
CA LEU A 123 20.52 18.51 5.19
C LEU A 123 20.04 19.95 5.34
N SER A 124 20.88 20.85 5.89
CA SER A 124 20.53 22.24 6.17
C SER A 124 19.30 22.39 7.07
N VAL A 125 19.17 21.50 8.05
CA VAL A 125 18.10 21.51 9.06
C VAL A 125 18.55 22.41 10.22
N PRO A 126 17.80 23.49 10.53
CA PRO A 126 18.27 24.51 11.48
C PRO A 126 18.31 24.00 12.91
N ASN A 127 17.27 23.30 13.36
CA ASN A 127 17.14 22.76 14.71
C ASN A 127 16.65 21.31 14.67
N LEU A 128 17.15 20.47 15.57
CA LEU A 128 16.60 19.14 15.80
C LEU A 128 15.27 19.24 16.55
N PRO A 129 14.36 18.27 16.34
CA PRO A 129 13.09 18.24 17.04
C PRO A 129 13.32 18.08 18.56
N PRO A 130 12.42 18.63 19.39
CA PRO A 130 12.53 18.49 20.83
C PRO A 130 12.33 17.04 21.27
N SER A 131 13.11 16.58 22.26
CA SER A 131 13.00 15.20 22.78
C SER A 131 11.65 14.87 23.39
N GLU A 132 10.96 15.87 23.94
CA GLU A 132 9.58 15.75 24.41
C GLU A 132 8.61 16.38 23.40
N TYR A 133 7.65 15.57 22.97
CA TYR A 133 6.63 15.92 21.96
C TYR A 133 5.21 15.64 22.47
N SER A 134 5.03 15.51 23.79
CA SER A 134 3.71 15.44 24.40
C SER A 134 2.95 16.74 24.20
N ILE A 135 1.63 16.68 24.11
CA ILE A 135 0.80 17.90 23.97
C ILE A 135 1.03 18.86 25.14
N VAL A 136 1.21 18.33 26.36
CA VAL A 136 1.47 19.13 27.56
C VAL A 136 2.80 19.89 27.44
N SER A 137 3.86 19.24 26.96
CA SER A 137 5.17 19.89 26.75
C SER A 137 5.15 20.92 25.61
N LEU A 138 4.22 20.82 24.66
CA LEU A 138 4.04 21.78 23.57
C LEU A 138 3.23 22.99 24.02
N ALA A 139 2.15 22.79 24.79
CA ALA A 139 1.35 23.86 25.38
C ALA A 139 2.12 24.68 26.43
N SER A 140 3.14 24.09 27.06
CA SER A 140 3.99 24.78 28.05
C SER A 140 5.09 25.66 27.43
N ARG A 141 5.27 25.62 26.11
CA ARG A 141 6.24 26.48 25.43
C ARG A 141 5.55 27.80 25.10
N GLU A 142 5.76 28.79 25.96
CA GLU A 142 5.33 30.19 25.79
C GLU A 142 5.96 30.91 24.57
N ASP A 143 6.45 30.17 23.57
CA ASP A 143 7.09 30.66 22.33
C ASP A 143 6.08 30.73 21.15
N ASP A 144 4.81 31.02 21.46
CA ASP A 144 3.70 31.19 20.50
C ASP A 144 3.86 32.41 19.56
N ASN A 145 5.02 33.08 19.56
CA ASN A 145 5.34 34.17 18.64
C ASN A 145 6.22 33.76 17.45
N GLU A 146 6.70 32.51 17.36
CA GLU A 146 7.34 32.03 16.13
C GLU A 146 6.27 31.65 15.08
N VAL A 147 6.10 32.51 14.07
CA VAL A 147 5.27 32.24 12.88
C VAL A 147 5.69 30.90 12.29
N TYR A 148 4.75 29.96 12.14
CA TYR A 148 5.01 28.65 11.56
C TYR A 148 5.52 28.79 10.12
N ASP A 149 6.81 28.49 9.91
CA ASP A 149 7.41 28.50 8.58
C ASP A 149 7.20 27.15 7.87
N VAL A 150 6.27 27.13 6.91
CA VAL A 150 5.96 25.99 6.03
C VAL A 150 7.21 25.50 5.25
N ASN A 151 8.22 26.34 5.04
CA ASN A 151 9.40 26.02 4.25
C ASN A 151 10.56 25.44 5.06
N LYS A 152 10.54 25.56 6.40
CA LYS A 152 11.61 25.10 7.30
C LYS A 152 11.76 23.57 7.23
N PRO A 153 12.88 23.00 6.77
CA PRO A 153 13.02 21.55 6.60
C PRO A 153 13.22 20.84 7.95
N GLY A 154 12.50 19.74 8.15
CA GLY A 154 12.71 18.80 9.25
C GLY A 154 13.76 17.74 8.95
N ILE A 155 14.32 17.11 10.00
CA ILE A 155 15.38 16.09 9.87
C ILE A 155 14.95 14.84 9.09
N LEU A 156 13.65 14.51 9.11
CA LEU A 156 13.10 13.37 8.36
C LEU A 156 12.43 13.76 7.05
N ASP A 157 12.26 15.06 6.73
CA ASP A 157 11.45 15.51 5.59
C ASP A 157 11.90 14.88 4.27
N VAL A 158 13.22 14.75 4.07
CA VAL A 158 13.81 14.13 2.88
C VAL A 158 13.42 12.64 2.76
N LEU A 159 13.39 11.91 3.87
CA LEU A 159 12.94 10.51 3.90
C LEU A 159 11.41 10.40 3.76
N LEU A 160 10.65 11.25 4.46
CA LEU A 160 9.19 11.29 4.39
C LEU A 160 8.70 11.68 2.99
N ALA A 161 9.43 12.53 2.28
CA ALA A 161 9.14 12.89 0.90
C ALA A 161 9.23 11.68 -0.05
N CYS A 162 10.12 10.72 0.22
CA CYS A 162 10.18 9.47 -0.55
C CYS A 162 8.86 8.70 -0.46
N ILE A 163 8.29 8.62 0.74
CA ILE A 163 6.98 8.00 0.97
C ILE A 163 5.89 8.82 0.27
N GLY A 164 5.93 10.15 0.41
CA GLY A 164 4.94 11.07 -0.17
C GLY A 164 4.85 10.97 -1.69
N LYS A 165 5.98 10.78 -2.38
CA LYS A 165 6.03 10.56 -3.84
C LYS A 165 5.41 9.24 -4.32
N ALA A 166 5.28 8.27 -3.42
CA ALA A 166 4.66 6.98 -3.72
C ALA A 166 3.20 6.89 -3.23
N LEU A 167 2.74 7.88 -2.45
CA LEU A 167 1.37 7.92 -1.95
C LEU A 167 0.37 8.29 -3.05
N THR A 168 -0.76 7.61 -3.02
CA THR A 168 -1.97 8.00 -3.77
C THR A 168 -3.00 8.54 -2.77
N VAL A 169 -3.40 9.79 -2.94
CA VAL A 169 -4.26 10.50 -1.97
C VAL A 169 -5.64 10.69 -2.56
N GLN A 170 -6.66 10.22 -1.85
CA GLN A 170 -8.06 10.48 -2.18
C GLN A 170 -8.60 11.60 -1.30
N THR A 171 -9.08 12.67 -1.91
CA THR A 171 -9.67 13.79 -1.18
C THR A 171 -11.19 13.72 -1.23
N LYS A 172 -11.84 13.83 -0.07
CA LYS A 172 -13.29 13.88 0.07
C LYS A 172 -13.72 15.21 0.68
N ILE A 173 -14.65 15.89 0.02
CA ILE A 173 -15.25 17.14 0.51
C ILE A 173 -16.70 16.82 0.91
N LYS A 174 -17.05 17.01 2.18
CA LYS A 174 -18.44 16.93 2.65
C LYS A 174 -19.19 18.22 2.28
N ALA A 175 -19.56 18.38 1.02
CA ALA A 175 -20.48 19.45 0.60
C ALA A 175 -21.92 18.92 0.50
N SER A 176 -22.90 19.70 0.98
CA SER A 176 -24.32 19.44 0.72
C SER A 176 -24.64 19.80 -0.75
N GLY A 177 -24.47 18.85 -1.66
CA GLY A 177 -24.79 19.02 -3.07
C GLY A 177 -24.44 17.79 -3.92
N PRO A 178 -24.87 17.75 -5.20
CA PRO A 178 -24.71 16.60 -6.09
C PRO A 178 -23.25 16.34 -6.54
N GLN A 179 -22.28 17.13 -6.09
CA GLN A 179 -20.85 16.92 -6.36
C GLN A 179 -20.16 16.21 -5.18
N LYS A 180 -20.55 14.96 -4.92
CA LYS A 180 -19.69 14.02 -4.19
C LYS A 180 -18.55 13.58 -5.11
N GLY A 181 -17.57 14.45 -5.32
CA GLY A 181 -16.36 14.11 -6.07
C GLY A 181 -15.30 13.55 -5.13
N VAL A 182 -15.04 12.24 -5.19
CA VAL A 182 -13.78 11.70 -4.68
C VAL A 182 -12.73 11.95 -5.76
N THR A 183 -11.76 12.81 -5.47
CA THR A 183 -10.65 13.07 -6.39
C THR A 183 -9.43 12.31 -5.92
N SER A 184 -8.89 11.44 -6.78
CA SER A 184 -7.61 10.77 -6.54
C SER A 184 -6.49 11.59 -7.17
N MET A 185 -5.41 11.82 -6.42
CA MET A 185 -4.25 12.59 -6.90
C MET A 185 -2.94 12.07 -6.32
N THR A 186 -1.86 12.33 -7.04
CA THR A 186 -0.48 12.09 -6.61
C THR A 186 0.25 13.41 -6.38
N LEU A 187 1.33 13.38 -5.58
CA LEU A 187 2.14 14.57 -5.29
C LEU A 187 2.65 15.25 -6.57
N ALA A 188 3.04 14.44 -7.57
CA ALA A 188 3.50 14.93 -8.86
C ALA A 188 2.40 15.71 -9.61
N GLU A 189 1.15 15.24 -9.58
CA GLU A 189 0.02 15.91 -10.24
C GLU A 189 -0.32 17.25 -9.57
N CYS A 190 -0.31 17.29 -8.23
CA CYS A 190 -0.58 18.53 -7.49
C CYS A 190 0.44 19.65 -7.77
N GLN A 191 1.65 19.28 -8.20
CA GLN A 191 2.74 20.21 -8.48
C GLN A 191 2.76 20.73 -9.92
N LEU A 192 2.20 19.98 -10.89
CA LEU A 192 2.11 20.37 -12.30
C LEU A 192 1.23 21.62 -12.50
N ASP A 193 0.22 21.81 -11.66
CA ASP A 193 -0.69 22.97 -11.72
C ASP A 193 -0.09 24.28 -11.17
N SER A 194 1.10 24.21 -10.54
CA SER A 194 1.76 25.42 -10.06
C SER A 194 2.46 26.13 -11.23
N LYS A 195 1.90 27.26 -11.68
CA LYS A 195 2.53 28.18 -12.68
C LYS A 195 3.88 28.76 -12.24
N SER A 196 4.43 28.30 -11.11
CA SER A 196 5.68 28.72 -10.51
C SER A 196 6.68 27.57 -10.52
N ALA A 197 7.09 27.11 -11.70
CA ALA A 197 8.25 26.23 -11.84
C ALA A 197 9.52 26.83 -11.18
N SER A 198 9.54 28.16 -10.94
CA SER A 198 10.61 28.91 -10.27
C SER A 198 10.53 28.99 -8.74
N SER A 199 9.48 28.48 -8.07
CA SER A 199 9.27 28.71 -6.62
C SER A 199 9.56 27.51 -5.71
N THR A 200 9.94 26.35 -6.22
CA THR A 200 10.38 25.25 -5.35
C THR A 200 11.80 25.53 -4.91
N GLY A 201 11.95 26.38 -3.89
CA GLY A 201 13.22 26.74 -3.27
C GLY A 201 13.93 25.54 -2.63
N SER A 202 14.08 25.55 -1.30
CA SER A 202 14.88 24.58 -0.54
C SER A 202 14.39 23.11 -0.60
N ARG A 203 13.12 22.86 -0.99
CA ARG A 203 12.45 21.54 -0.94
C ARG A 203 12.30 20.85 -2.30
N TRP A 204 13.31 20.96 -3.16
CA TRP A 204 13.32 20.35 -4.51
C TRP A 204 13.02 18.83 -4.49
N TRP A 205 13.37 18.16 -3.40
CA TRP A 205 13.14 16.73 -3.17
C TRP A 205 11.66 16.34 -3.04
N MET A 206 10.70 17.27 -3.01
CA MET A 206 9.25 16.94 -3.08
C MET A 206 8.77 16.62 -4.50
N ARG A 207 9.58 16.84 -5.53
CA ARG A 207 9.16 16.67 -6.93
C ARG A 207 9.33 15.24 -7.45
N GLY A 208 8.57 14.88 -8.47
CA GLY A 208 8.67 13.59 -9.16
C GLY A 208 7.88 12.46 -8.48
N LYS A 209 8.15 11.22 -8.90
CA LYS A 209 7.46 10.00 -8.44
C LYS A 209 8.46 9.02 -7.84
N MET A 210 8.00 8.12 -6.99
CA MET A 210 8.80 7.04 -6.44
C MET A 210 8.05 5.71 -6.51
N ASP A 211 8.79 4.62 -6.72
CA ASP A 211 8.26 3.26 -6.72
C ASP A 211 7.84 2.80 -5.31
N SER A 212 6.69 2.11 -5.24
CA SER A 212 6.13 1.61 -3.98
C SER A 212 7.07 0.66 -3.21
N ALA A 213 7.88 -0.14 -3.89
CA ALA A 213 8.84 -1.04 -3.26
C ALA A 213 9.99 -0.27 -2.60
N MET A 214 10.41 0.87 -3.18
CA MET A 214 11.45 1.72 -2.58
C MET A 214 10.88 2.49 -1.38
N ALA A 215 9.67 3.03 -1.50
CA ALA A 215 8.99 3.68 -0.38
C ALA A 215 8.79 2.72 0.81
N ASN A 216 8.40 1.46 0.58
CA ASN A 216 8.31 0.43 1.63
C ASN A 216 9.65 0.17 2.34
N LYS A 217 10.78 0.21 1.62
CA LYS A 217 12.11 0.08 2.24
C LYS A 217 12.49 1.29 3.09
N ILE A 218 12.04 2.48 2.72
CA ILE A 218 12.20 3.71 3.52
C ILE A 218 11.31 3.68 4.76
N ILE A 219 10.05 3.24 4.64
CA ILE A 219 9.15 3.02 5.79
C ILE A 219 9.82 2.10 6.81
N SER A 220 10.34 0.95 6.36
CA SER A 220 11.08 0.04 7.24
C SER A 220 12.33 0.70 7.85
N LEU A 221 13.07 1.52 7.10
CA LEU A 221 14.24 2.21 7.64
C LEU A 221 13.85 3.19 8.77
N ILE A 222 12.78 3.98 8.58
CA ILE A 222 12.29 4.92 9.59
C ILE A 222 11.74 4.17 10.81
N GLN A 223 11.03 3.06 10.62
CA GLN A 223 10.54 2.21 11.71
C GLN A 223 11.70 1.60 12.52
N ASP A 224 12.78 1.19 11.85
CA ASP A 224 13.99 0.69 12.53
C ASP A 224 14.73 1.82 13.27
N MET A 225 14.68 3.05 12.75
CA MET A 225 15.19 4.23 13.44
C MET A 225 14.37 4.49 14.71
N ALA A 226 13.04 4.51 14.61
CA ALA A 226 12.13 4.78 15.71
C ALA A 226 12.16 3.71 16.82
N SER A 227 12.31 2.43 16.45
CA SER A 227 12.41 1.31 17.40
C SER A 227 13.77 1.20 18.10
N GLY A 228 14.76 2.01 17.70
CA GLY A 228 16.10 2.02 18.30
C GLY A 228 17.05 0.96 17.75
N LEU A 229 16.70 0.28 16.65
CA LEU A 229 17.57 -0.70 16.00
C LEU A 229 18.83 -0.06 15.39
N LEU A 230 18.80 1.24 15.08
CA LEU A 230 20.00 1.99 14.68
C LEU A 230 20.77 2.51 15.91
N SER A 231 20.12 3.29 16.76
CA SER A 231 20.64 3.76 18.05
C SER A 231 19.51 4.38 18.88
N GLU A 232 19.65 4.43 20.20
CA GLU A 232 18.70 5.14 21.08
C GLU A 232 18.58 6.62 20.73
N THR A 233 19.69 7.29 20.36
CA THR A 233 19.66 8.69 19.94
C THR A 233 18.81 8.92 18.69
N TRP A 234 18.88 7.99 17.73
CA TRP A 234 18.04 8.04 16.53
C TRP A 234 16.59 7.74 16.87
N ALA A 235 16.29 6.82 17.79
CA ALA A 235 14.93 6.54 18.23
C ALA A 235 14.21 7.79 18.75
N THR A 236 14.84 8.52 19.67
CA THR A 236 14.26 9.73 20.27
C THR A 236 14.03 10.83 19.23
N VAL A 237 15.04 11.10 18.39
CA VAL A 237 14.96 12.14 17.35
C VAL A 237 13.94 11.77 16.27
N THR A 238 13.90 10.51 15.85
CA THR A 238 12.96 10.04 14.84
C THR A 238 11.52 10.10 15.33
N LYS A 239 11.23 9.64 16.56
CA LYS A 239 9.88 9.76 17.14
C LYS A 239 9.45 11.23 17.27
N ALA A 240 10.33 12.08 17.75
CA ALA A 240 10.06 13.51 17.84
C ALA A 240 9.81 14.18 16.48
N ALA A 241 10.58 13.81 15.45
CA ALA A 241 10.38 14.33 14.08
C ALA A 241 9.07 13.86 13.44
N VAL A 242 8.68 12.60 13.66
CA VAL A 242 7.37 12.07 13.20
C VAL A 242 6.23 12.83 13.87
N ALA A 243 6.32 13.05 15.18
CA ALA A 243 5.35 13.86 15.93
C ALA A 243 5.28 15.31 15.41
N GLU A 244 6.42 15.97 15.20
CA GLU A 244 6.48 17.34 14.67
C GLU A 244 5.80 17.45 13.29
N ALA A 245 6.03 16.48 12.39
CA ALA A 245 5.41 16.46 11.07
C ALA A 245 3.88 16.25 11.11
N ILE A 246 3.36 15.49 12.08
CA ILE A 246 1.91 15.31 12.28
C ILE A 246 1.30 16.59 12.88
N LEU A 247 1.94 17.15 13.91
CA LEU A 247 1.50 18.36 14.59
C LEU A 247 1.57 19.60 13.70
N ALA A 248 2.44 19.60 12.68
CA ALA A 248 2.50 20.67 11.69
C ALA A 248 1.14 20.95 11.01
N LEU A 249 0.23 19.95 10.94
CA LEU A 249 -1.13 20.17 10.44
C LEU A 249 -1.98 21.09 11.33
N THR A 250 -1.76 21.10 12.66
CA THR A 250 -2.54 21.97 13.57
C THR A 250 -2.15 23.45 13.39
N LYS A 251 -0.91 23.69 12.96
CA LYS A 251 -0.31 25.03 12.76
C LYS A 251 -0.64 25.67 11.40
N LEU A 252 -1.43 25.01 10.55
CA LEU A 252 -1.83 25.59 9.27
C LEU A 252 -2.84 26.71 9.44
N ASP A 253 -2.58 27.86 8.82
CA ASP A 253 -3.50 29.01 8.77
C ASP A 253 -4.82 28.66 8.09
N GLU A 254 -5.92 29.31 8.51
CA GLU A 254 -7.26 29.08 7.96
C GLU A 254 -7.34 29.22 6.44
N ASN A 255 -6.59 30.17 5.86
CA ASN A 255 -6.53 30.42 4.42
C ASN A 255 -6.01 29.21 3.62
N VAL A 256 -5.17 28.38 4.26
CA VAL A 256 -4.52 27.23 3.64
C VAL A 256 -5.28 25.93 3.91
N ARG A 257 -6.22 25.91 4.87
CA ARG A 257 -7.07 24.74 5.20
C ARG A 257 -8.08 24.37 4.11
N ALA A 258 -8.32 25.24 3.13
CA ALA A 258 -9.22 24.96 2.02
C ALA A 258 -8.70 23.77 1.17
N PRO A 259 -9.56 22.84 0.71
CA PRO A 259 -9.12 21.59 0.07
C PRO A 259 -8.16 21.79 -1.12
N GLN A 260 -8.44 22.78 -1.97
CA GLN A 260 -7.65 23.06 -3.18
C GLN A 260 -6.24 23.59 -2.89
N THR A 261 -6.08 24.26 -1.74
CA THR A 261 -4.81 24.87 -1.31
C THR A 261 -4.03 23.91 -0.43
N CYS A 262 -4.72 23.24 0.51
CA CYS A 262 -4.13 22.39 1.52
C CYS A 262 -3.36 21.21 0.91
N VAL A 263 -3.93 20.57 -0.11
CA VAL A 263 -3.31 19.39 -0.75
C VAL A 263 -2.08 19.76 -1.58
N LYS A 264 -1.89 21.04 -1.91
CA LYS A 264 -0.68 21.54 -2.59
C LYS A 264 0.46 21.83 -1.62
N THR A 265 0.21 21.79 -0.31
CA THR A 265 1.23 22.10 0.70
C THR A 265 2.16 20.91 0.95
N PRO A 266 3.48 21.14 1.15
CA PRO A 266 4.38 20.09 1.60
C PRO A 266 3.98 19.50 2.96
N THR A 267 3.44 20.31 3.87
CA THR A 267 3.01 19.92 5.21
C THR A 267 1.98 18.79 5.17
N MET A 268 0.98 18.87 4.29
CA MET A 268 -0.02 17.81 4.14
C MET A 268 0.63 16.47 3.77
N TRP A 269 1.49 16.45 2.76
CA TRP A 269 2.12 15.22 2.29
C TRP A 269 3.13 14.65 3.28
N LEU A 270 3.89 15.49 3.97
CA LEU A 270 4.81 15.04 5.02
C LEU A 270 4.06 14.47 6.23
N SER A 271 2.92 15.07 6.59
CA SER A 271 2.06 14.50 7.62
C SER A 271 1.47 13.16 7.21
N LEU A 272 0.97 13.02 5.97
CA LEU A 272 0.46 11.75 5.46
C LEU A 272 1.55 10.67 5.42
N SER A 273 2.76 11.01 4.98
CA SER A 273 3.92 10.12 5.05
C SER A 273 4.25 9.70 6.48
N SER A 274 4.10 10.62 7.44
CA SER A 274 4.35 10.36 8.87
C SER A 274 3.33 9.39 9.46
N LEU A 275 2.08 9.41 8.99
CA LEU A 275 1.07 8.41 9.38
C LEU A 275 1.45 6.99 8.92
N CYS A 276 2.19 6.83 7.82
CA CYS A 276 2.68 5.52 7.37
C CYS A 276 3.80 4.93 8.26
N VAL A 277 4.44 5.75 9.10
CA VAL A 277 5.54 5.34 10.00
C VAL A 277 5.19 5.58 11.47
N LEU A 278 3.91 5.74 11.76
CA LEU A 278 3.38 5.95 13.11
C LEU A 278 3.71 4.73 14.00
N ASP A 279 3.95 5.01 15.28
CA ASP A 279 4.30 4.03 16.31
C ASP A 279 3.34 4.19 17.49
N GLN A 280 3.16 3.14 18.29
CA GLN A 280 2.19 3.13 19.39
C GLN A 280 2.47 4.24 20.42
N ASP A 281 3.75 4.57 20.67
CA ASP A 281 4.14 5.68 21.56
C ASP A 281 3.58 7.03 21.10
N HIS A 282 3.44 7.24 19.79
CA HIS A 282 2.87 8.48 19.25
C HIS A 282 1.37 8.57 19.55
N VAL A 283 0.64 7.45 19.46
CA VAL A 283 -0.80 7.40 19.75
C VAL A 283 -1.09 7.82 21.19
N GLU A 284 -0.28 7.33 22.13
CA GLU A 284 -0.41 7.63 23.56
C GLU A 284 -0.04 9.09 23.88
N ARG A 285 1.01 9.63 23.26
CA ARG A 285 1.55 10.97 23.59
C ARG A 285 0.93 12.14 22.81
N LEU A 286 0.42 11.88 21.60
CA LEU A 286 -0.19 12.90 20.73
C LEU A 286 -1.72 12.96 20.87
N THR A 287 -2.36 12.03 21.55
CA THR A 287 -3.82 12.10 21.73
C THR A 287 -4.17 13.01 22.90
N SER A 288 -4.75 14.17 22.58
CA SER A 288 -5.14 15.27 23.49
C SER A 288 -6.13 14.92 24.61
N GLY A 289 -6.62 13.67 24.68
CA GLY A 289 -7.59 13.20 25.67
C GLY A 289 -7.01 12.80 27.04
N GLN A 290 -5.68 12.71 27.19
CA GLN A 290 -5.02 12.37 28.45
C GLN A 290 -4.21 13.55 29.00
N TRP A 291 -4.89 14.65 29.37
CA TRP A 291 -4.29 15.59 30.32
C TRP A 291 -4.35 14.95 31.70
N VAL A 292 -3.35 14.13 32.04
CA VAL A 292 -3.16 13.68 33.42
C VAL A 292 -2.77 14.92 34.22
N SER A 293 -3.64 15.32 35.15
CA SER A 293 -3.32 16.32 36.16
C SER A 293 -1.98 15.96 36.79
N SER A 294 -0.96 16.79 36.60
CA SER A 294 0.30 16.62 37.30
C SER A 294 0.02 16.66 38.81
N PRO A 295 0.61 15.77 39.64
CA PRO A 295 0.35 15.72 41.09
C PRO A 295 0.65 17.04 41.82
N ASN A 296 1.39 17.95 41.19
CA ASN A 296 1.88 19.19 41.79
C ASN A 296 1.22 20.48 41.29
N GLY A 297 0.09 20.42 40.56
CA GLY A 297 -0.83 21.56 40.40
C GLY A 297 -0.26 22.91 39.94
N GLN A 298 0.89 22.96 39.25
CA GLN A 298 1.57 24.23 38.96
C GLN A 298 1.57 24.67 37.49
N HIS A 299 1.09 23.89 36.52
CA HIS A 299 1.04 24.34 35.13
C HIS A 299 -0.23 23.85 34.40
N GLY A 300 -1.03 24.82 33.93
CA GLY A 300 -2.26 24.65 33.17
C GLY A 300 -3.51 25.01 33.98
N GLN A 301 -4.30 26.01 33.54
CA GLN A 301 -5.62 26.22 34.12
C GLN A 301 -6.47 24.95 33.92
N PRO A 302 -7.20 24.48 34.94
CA PRO A 302 -8.07 23.32 34.80
C PRO A 302 -9.12 23.59 33.72
N ARG A 303 -9.36 22.61 32.84
CA ARG A 303 -10.42 22.71 31.82
C ARG A 303 -11.75 23.06 32.51
N PRO A 304 -12.56 23.97 31.94
CA PRO A 304 -13.87 24.26 32.49
C PRO A 304 -14.71 22.97 32.49
N THR A 305 -15.30 22.66 33.63
CA THR A 305 -16.26 21.55 33.75
C THR A 305 -17.61 22.02 33.25
N CYS A 306 -18.46 21.07 32.89
CA CYS A 306 -19.80 21.35 32.42
C CYS A 306 -20.63 21.91 33.57
N ASP A 307 -21.12 23.14 33.44
CA ASP A 307 -21.93 23.84 34.45
C ASP A 307 -23.28 23.14 34.71
N ASN A 308 -23.73 22.29 33.79
CA ASN A 308 -24.93 21.47 33.97
C ASN A 308 -24.66 20.13 34.70
N HIS A 309 -23.39 19.78 34.89
CA HIS A 309 -22.96 18.64 35.69
C HIS A 309 -22.25 19.17 36.94
N ASP A 310 -22.92 19.15 38.09
CA ASP A 310 -22.34 19.52 39.39
C ASP A 310 -21.33 18.47 39.93
N ASP A 311 -20.70 17.69 39.05
CA ASP A 311 -19.78 16.61 39.41
C ASP A 311 -18.31 17.06 39.46
N GLY A 312 -17.96 18.20 38.85
CA GLY A 312 -16.58 18.68 38.78
C GLY A 312 -15.64 17.77 37.97
N GLU A 313 -16.17 16.79 37.24
CA GLU A 313 -15.41 15.81 36.44
C GLU A 313 -15.74 15.90 34.95
N THR A 314 -17.00 16.19 34.61
CA THR A 314 -17.45 16.24 33.22
C THR A 314 -16.90 17.49 32.53
N GLN A 315 -16.05 17.31 31.52
CA GLN A 315 -15.42 18.42 30.81
C GLN A 315 -16.40 19.14 29.88
N ALA A 316 -16.38 20.48 29.89
CA ALA A 316 -17.10 21.29 28.94
C ALA A 316 -16.34 21.40 27.61
N ILE A 317 -17.08 21.38 26.51
CA ILE A 317 -16.54 21.50 25.15
C ILE A 317 -17.13 22.70 24.39
N ILE A 318 -18.27 23.21 24.85
CA ILE A 318 -19.00 24.31 24.22
C ILE A 318 -19.26 25.38 25.28
N LEU A 319 -18.92 26.62 24.95
CA LEU A 319 -19.39 27.80 25.65
C LEU A 319 -20.67 28.30 24.97
N CYS A 320 -21.78 28.23 25.70
CA CYS A 320 -23.02 28.90 25.32
C CYS A 320 -23.12 30.23 26.08
N THR A 321 -23.41 31.31 25.37
CA THR A 321 -23.54 32.65 25.98
C THR A 321 -24.67 32.73 27.01
N GLU A 322 -25.65 31.84 26.94
CA GLU A 322 -26.84 31.82 27.80
C GLU A 322 -26.86 30.63 28.77
N CYS A 323 -26.37 29.46 28.34
CA CYS A 323 -26.39 28.21 29.13
C CYS A 323 -25.08 27.90 29.87
N GLY A 324 -24.02 28.70 29.67
CA GLY A 324 -22.71 28.45 30.29
C GLY A 324 -21.85 27.41 29.56
N ASN A 325 -20.91 26.82 30.27
CA ASN A 325 -19.99 25.80 29.80
C ASN A 325 -20.70 24.45 29.77
N LEU A 326 -20.79 23.80 28.61
CA LEU A 326 -21.54 22.57 28.43
C LEU A 326 -20.68 21.45 27.84
N CYS A 327 -20.88 20.23 28.31
CA CYS A 327 -20.40 19.03 27.63
C CYS A 327 -21.24 18.76 26.36
N ALA A 328 -20.78 17.83 25.51
CA ALA A 328 -21.45 17.49 24.25
C ALA A 328 -22.91 17.09 24.45
N ASP A 329 -23.19 16.34 25.51
CA ASP A 329 -24.53 15.84 25.81
C ASP A 329 -25.42 16.96 26.37
N CYS A 330 -24.92 17.80 27.27
CA CYS A 330 -25.70 18.92 27.80
C CYS A 330 -26.00 19.98 26.74
N ASP A 331 -25.06 20.29 25.84
CA ASP A 331 -25.36 21.12 24.66
C ASP A 331 -26.52 20.53 23.86
N ARG A 332 -26.46 19.22 23.60
CA ARG A 332 -27.50 18.53 22.83
C ARG A 332 -28.87 18.57 23.49
N TYR A 333 -28.95 18.27 24.79
CA TYR A 333 -30.24 18.20 25.48
C TYR A 333 -30.83 19.58 25.78
N LEU A 334 -30.00 20.56 26.20
CA LEU A 334 -30.46 21.91 26.53
C LEU A 334 -30.86 22.74 25.31
N HIS A 335 -30.32 22.44 24.13
CA HIS A 335 -30.63 23.11 22.88
C HIS A 335 -31.59 22.32 21.96
N LEU A 336 -32.12 21.18 22.43
CA LEU A 336 -33.20 20.44 21.76
C LEU A 336 -34.51 21.27 21.68
N PRO A 337 -34.92 22.02 22.72
CA PRO A 337 -36.14 22.84 22.68
C PRO A 337 -36.03 24.03 21.71
N ARG A 338 -37.11 24.33 20.97
CA ARG A 338 -37.15 25.43 19.98
C ARG A 338 -36.75 26.80 20.52
N LYS A 339 -37.00 27.05 21.81
CA LYS A 339 -36.68 28.33 22.47
C LYS A 339 -35.17 28.57 22.57
N ASN A 340 -34.40 27.50 22.74
CA ASN A 340 -32.98 27.60 23.05
C ASN A 340 -32.10 27.38 21.81
N ARG A 341 -32.68 26.96 20.68
CA ARG A 341 -31.92 26.57 19.47
C ARG A 341 -31.10 27.71 18.85
N ASN A 342 -31.44 28.96 19.16
CA ASN A 342 -30.79 30.16 18.63
C ASN A 342 -29.68 30.72 19.53
N HIS A 343 -29.38 30.08 20.67
CA HIS A 343 -28.29 30.54 21.51
C HIS A 343 -26.97 30.56 20.74
N GLN A 344 -26.16 31.58 20.99
CA GLN A 344 -24.82 31.67 20.41
C GLN A 344 -23.90 30.69 21.14
N ARG A 345 -23.32 29.77 20.38
CA ARG A 345 -22.51 28.66 20.87
C ARG A 345 -21.15 28.71 20.21
N GLN A 346 -20.11 28.64 21.01
CA GLN A 346 -18.72 28.65 20.58
C GLN A 346 -18.03 27.41 21.16
N VAL A 347 -17.29 26.68 20.32
CA VAL A 347 -16.44 25.58 20.80
C VAL A 347 -15.20 26.20 21.43
N PHE A 348 -14.71 25.62 22.53
CA PHE A 348 -13.47 26.10 23.15
C PHE A 348 -12.30 26.03 22.16
N LYS A 349 -11.42 27.05 22.19
CA LYS A 349 -10.27 27.13 21.27
C LYS A 349 -9.33 25.93 21.45
N GLU A 350 -9.24 25.41 22.67
CA GLU A 350 -8.47 24.21 23.00
C GLU A 350 -9.03 22.93 22.36
N GLU A 351 -10.32 22.88 22.01
CA GLU A 351 -10.93 21.78 21.24
C GLU A 351 -10.71 21.92 19.73
N GLU A 352 -10.65 23.15 19.21
CA GLU A 352 -10.26 23.40 17.82
C GLU A 352 -8.79 23.04 17.57
N GLU A 353 -7.93 23.11 18.58
CA GLU A 353 -6.52 22.72 18.50
C GLU A 353 -6.28 21.25 18.88
N ALA A 354 -7.32 20.54 19.34
CA ALA A 354 -7.22 19.14 19.76
C ALA A 354 -6.98 18.21 18.56
N ILE A 355 -5.85 17.50 18.61
CA ILE A 355 -5.50 16.42 17.69
C ILE A 355 -5.76 15.07 18.35
N LYS A 356 -6.39 14.16 17.60
CA LYS A 356 -6.51 12.75 17.96
C LYS A 356 -5.75 11.91 16.95
N VAL A 357 -4.82 11.09 17.42
CA VAL A 357 -4.00 10.22 16.59
C VAL A 357 -4.27 8.78 16.99
N ASP A 358 -4.56 7.90 16.05
CA ASP A 358 -4.64 6.46 16.36
C ASP A 358 -3.90 5.64 15.31
N LEU A 359 -3.62 4.38 15.66
CA LEU A 359 -2.96 3.40 14.80
C LEU A 359 -3.76 2.10 14.86
N HIS A 360 -4.30 1.66 13.72
CA HIS A 360 -5.00 0.37 13.59
C HIS A 360 -4.42 -0.43 12.43
N GLU A 361 -3.79 -1.56 12.74
CA GLU A 361 -3.28 -2.55 11.77
C GLU A 361 -2.36 -2.01 10.65
N GLY A 362 -1.59 -0.96 10.94
CA GLY A 362 -0.68 -0.30 9.99
C GLY A 362 -1.30 0.90 9.26
N CYS A 363 -2.56 1.22 9.56
CA CYS A 363 -3.21 2.46 9.15
C CYS A 363 -3.07 3.51 10.26
N GLY A 364 -2.26 4.54 10.00
CA GLY A 364 -2.16 5.70 10.87
C GLY A 364 -3.27 6.70 10.54
N ARG A 365 -3.97 7.19 11.57
CA ARG A 365 -5.02 8.20 11.41
C ARG A 365 -4.79 9.40 12.31
N THR A 366 -5.14 10.57 11.80
CA THR A 366 -5.19 11.81 12.56
C THR A 366 -6.50 12.53 12.30
N LYS A 367 -7.08 13.09 13.37
CA LYS A 367 -8.37 13.77 13.35
C LYS A 367 -8.24 15.11 14.05
N LEU A 368 -8.57 16.15 13.29
CA LEU A 368 -8.73 17.53 13.71
C LEU A 368 -10.21 17.91 13.54
N PHE A 369 -10.61 19.07 14.06
CA PHE A 369 -12.00 19.53 13.90
C PHE A 369 -12.38 19.73 12.42
N TRP A 370 -11.45 20.20 11.59
CA TRP A 370 -11.66 20.51 10.17
C TRP A 370 -11.14 19.43 9.20
N LEU A 371 -10.45 18.41 9.69
CA LEU A 371 -9.74 17.43 8.85
C LEU A 371 -9.77 16.04 9.48
N MET A 372 -10.01 15.01 8.68
CA MET A 372 -9.58 13.66 9.00
C MET A 372 -8.60 13.20 7.92
N ALA A 373 -7.42 12.73 8.32
CA ALA A 373 -6.43 12.17 7.41
C ALA A 373 -6.03 10.76 7.87
N LEU A 374 -5.92 9.85 6.92
CA LEU A 374 -5.54 8.47 7.15
C LEU A 374 -4.55 8.03 6.07
N ALA A 375 -3.58 7.21 6.44
CA ALA A 375 -2.62 6.64 5.50
C ALA A 375 -2.31 5.19 5.88
N ASP A 376 -2.38 4.29 4.90
CA ASP A 376 -1.99 2.90 5.07
C ASP A 376 -0.54 2.67 4.61
N SER A 377 0.28 2.15 5.52
CA SER A 377 1.71 1.94 5.28
C SER A 377 1.99 0.85 4.23
N ARG A 378 1.06 -0.09 4.01
CA ARG A 378 1.25 -1.25 3.13
C ARG A 378 0.86 -0.98 1.69
N THR A 379 -0.30 -0.35 1.49
CA THR A 379 -0.82 -0.05 0.15
C THR A 379 -0.40 1.32 -0.36
N LEU A 380 0.17 2.18 0.49
CA LEU A 380 0.54 3.56 0.17
C LEU A 380 -0.65 4.36 -0.39
N LYS A 381 -1.84 4.06 0.14
CA LYS A 381 -3.06 4.80 -0.12
C LYS A 381 -3.38 5.65 1.10
N ALA A 382 -3.73 6.90 0.85
CA ALA A 382 -4.13 7.82 1.88
C ALA A 382 -5.46 8.48 1.50
N MET A 383 -6.21 8.89 2.51
CA MET A 383 -7.44 9.65 2.34
C MET A 383 -7.43 10.87 3.23
N VAL A 384 -7.94 11.98 2.69
CA VAL A 384 -8.12 13.24 3.39
C VAL A 384 -9.57 13.67 3.24
N GLU A 385 -10.30 13.69 4.35
CA GLU A 385 -11.67 14.20 4.44
C GLU A 385 -11.65 15.60 5.08
N PHE A 386 -12.04 16.61 4.30
CA PHE A 386 -12.21 17.97 4.81
C PHE A 386 -13.62 18.14 5.39
N ARG A 387 -13.70 18.66 6.61
CA ARG A 387 -14.93 18.87 7.38
C ARG A 387 -15.23 20.36 7.45
N GLU A 388 -16.47 20.74 7.20
CA GLU A 388 -16.93 22.11 7.48
C GLU A 388 -16.97 22.30 9.01
N GLY A 389 -16.11 23.17 9.54
CA GLY A 389 -15.88 23.41 10.97
C GLY A 389 -17.05 23.98 11.79
N LYS A 390 -18.30 23.64 11.45
CA LYS A 390 -19.52 24.06 12.17
C LYS A 390 -20.54 22.94 12.39
N GLN A 391 -20.15 21.68 12.17
CA GLN A 391 -21.04 20.55 12.47
C GLN A 391 -20.73 19.99 13.85
N SER A 392 -21.57 20.37 14.82
CA SER A 392 -21.79 19.65 16.07
C SER A 392 -21.83 18.14 15.78
N THR A 393 -21.10 17.37 16.58
CA THR A 393 -20.93 15.91 16.56
C THR A 393 -22.22 15.11 16.83
N ALA A 394 -23.40 15.68 16.53
CA ALA A 394 -24.69 15.04 16.62
C ALA A 394 -24.90 13.97 15.50
N LYS A 395 -24.13 12.87 15.55
CA LYS A 395 -24.25 11.70 14.68
C LYS A 395 -25.51 10.83 14.92
N SER A 396 -26.59 11.37 15.49
CA SER A 396 -27.88 10.66 15.62
C SER A 396 -29.05 11.61 15.89
N GLY A 397 -29.32 12.52 14.97
CA GLY A 397 -30.56 13.29 14.92
C GLY A 397 -31.48 12.81 13.79
N LEU A 398 -32.79 12.98 13.97
CA LEU A 398 -33.77 12.92 12.88
C LEU A 398 -33.30 13.86 11.75
N GLY A 399 -33.32 13.39 10.50
CA GLY A 399 -32.91 14.18 9.34
C GLY A 399 -31.48 13.95 8.83
N VAL A 400 -30.68 13.03 9.40
CA VAL A 400 -29.34 12.69 8.88
C VAL A 400 -29.35 11.34 8.18
N CYS A 401 -28.80 11.28 6.97
CA CYS A 401 -28.62 10.03 6.25
C CYS A 401 -27.63 9.12 6.97
N ARG A 402 -28.06 7.89 7.25
CA ARG A 402 -27.29 6.83 7.89
C ARG A 402 -25.96 6.57 7.19
N PHE A 403 -25.92 6.59 5.87
CA PHE A 403 -24.77 6.18 5.06
C PHE A 403 -23.85 7.36 4.70
N CYS A 404 -24.39 8.36 4.02
CA CYS A 404 -23.59 9.48 3.53
C CYS A 404 -23.45 10.65 4.51
N GLY A 405 -24.22 10.68 5.61
CA GLY A 405 -24.19 11.75 6.59
C GLY A 405 -24.83 13.07 6.15
N THR A 406 -25.45 13.14 4.95
CA THR A 406 -26.18 14.33 4.51
C THR A 406 -27.34 14.61 5.46
N SER A 407 -27.45 15.84 5.95
CA SER A 407 -28.55 16.28 6.80
C SER A 407 -29.57 17.09 6.01
N SER A 408 -30.85 16.79 6.17
CA SER A 408 -31.97 17.58 5.64
C SER A 408 -33.14 17.53 6.63
N ASN A 409 -33.76 18.69 6.86
CA ASN A 409 -34.95 18.81 7.70
C ASN A 409 -36.26 18.63 6.92
N THR A 410 -36.20 18.22 5.65
CA THR A 410 -37.36 18.06 4.75
C THR A 410 -37.33 16.72 4.00
N GLY A 411 -38.51 16.16 3.72
CA GLY A 411 -38.68 14.98 2.87
C GLY A 411 -38.42 13.62 3.53
N LEU A 412 -38.00 12.63 2.72
CA LEU A 412 -37.76 11.23 3.12
C LEU A 412 -36.82 11.08 4.33
N LEU A 413 -35.84 11.98 4.49
CA LEU A 413 -34.87 11.99 5.58
C LEU A 413 -35.49 12.25 6.97
N ALA A 414 -36.67 12.86 7.03
CA ALA A 414 -37.38 13.11 8.28
C ALA A 414 -38.16 11.88 8.79
N ILE A 415 -38.44 10.90 7.92
CA ILE A 415 -39.26 9.72 8.21
C ILE A 415 -38.41 8.43 8.19
N GLY A 416 -37.45 8.33 7.26
CA GLY A 416 -36.45 7.27 7.20
C GLY A 416 -35.07 7.89 7.10
N ASN A 417 -34.14 7.51 7.98
CA ASN A 417 -32.79 8.05 8.07
C ASN A 417 -31.89 7.73 6.84
N VAL A 418 -32.40 7.78 5.61
CA VAL A 418 -31.70 7.47 4.35
C VAL A 418 -32.09 8.52 3.31
N CYS A 419 -31.11 9.12 2.62
CA CYS A 419 -31.34 10.13 1.59
C CYS A 419 -31.82 9.52 0.27
N ALA A 420 -32.27 10.35 -0.67
CA ALA A 420 -32.73 9.93 -1.99
C ALA A 420 -31.61 9.47 -2.95
N ASP A 421 -30.34 9.50 -2.54
CA ASP A 421 -29.22 9.02 -3.36
C ASP A 421 -29.39 7.52 -3.68
N THR A 422 -29.18 7.15 -4.93
CA THR A 422 -29.35 5.78 -5.43
C THR A 422 -28.52 4.77 -4.64
N GLU A 423 -27.25 5.08 -4.37
CA GLU A 423 -26.35 4.22 -3.58
C GLU A 423 -26.85 4.02 -2.14
N CYS A 424 -27.29 5.09 -1.48
CA CYS A 424 -27.83 5.02 -0.12
C CYS A 424 -29.13 4.20 -0.06
N GLN A 425 -29.96 4.28 -1.11
CA GLN A 425 -31.17 3.48 -1.24
C GLN A 425 -30.85 1.99 -1.48
N GLU A 426 -29.84 1.66 -2.30
CA GLU A 426 -29.40 0.27 -2.48
C GLU A 426 -28.81 -0.30 -1.18
N TYR A 427 -27.99 0.48 -0.47
CA TYR A 427 -27.46 0.10 0.84
C TYR A 427 -28.57 -0.14 1.86
N ALA A 428 -29.63 0.68 1.86
CA ALA A 428 -30.76 0.50 2.77
C ALA A 428 -31.49 -0.84 2.59
N LYS A 429 -31.55 -1.38 1.37
CA LYS A 429 -32.22 -2.67 1.09
C LYS A 429 -31.53 -3.85 1.77
N ILE A 430 -30.20 -3.81 1.86
CA ILE A 430 -29.38 -4.90 2.41
C ILE A 430 -28.95 -4.66 3.86
N ALA A 431 -29.14 -3.46 4.39
CA ALA A 431 -28.70 -3.10 5.74
C ALA A 431 -29.60 -3.69 6.83
N CYS A 432 -29.00 -4.00 7.98
CA CYS A 432 -29.77 -4.35 9.18
C CYS A 432 -30.61 -3.15 9.65
N ILE A 433 -31.85 -3.39 10.06
CA ILE A 433 -32.77 -2.35 10.57
C ILE A 433 -32.77 -2.33 12.11
N LYS A 434 -32.14 -3.31 12.77
CA LYS A 434 -32.11 -3.42 14.23
C LYS A 434 -31.20 -2.34 14.85
N THR A 435 -31.61 -1.87 16.03
CA THR A 435 -30.77 -1.06 16.92
C THR A 435 -30.12 -2.00 17.93
N LEU A 436 -28.81 -1.86 18.14
CA LEU A 436 -28.06 -2.68 19.09
C LEU A 436 -28.40 -2.28 20.53
N PRO A 437 -28.11 -3.14 21.54
CA PRO A 437 -28.37 -2.82 22.96
C PRO A 437 -27.71 -1.53 23.45
N CYS A 438 -26.63 -1.10 22.81
CA CYS A 438 -25.94 0.16 23.10
C CYS A 438 -26.65 1.41 22.54
N GLY A 439 -27.80 1.28 21.88
CA GLY A 439 -28.56 2.38 21.29
C GLY A 439 -28.11 2.81 19.88
N HIS A 440 -26.99 2.27 19.37
CA HIS A 440 -26.53 2.54 18.01
C HIS A 440 -27.23 1.67 16.96
N PRO A 441 -27.51 2.20 15.75
CA PRO A 441 -28.02 1.38 14.65
C PRO A 441 -26.97 0.34 14.24
N CYS A 442 -27.39 -0.92 14.06
CA CYS A 442 -26.50 -1.97 13.60
C CYS A 442 -25.95 -1.61 12.21
N ARG A 443 -24.63 -1.68 11.99
CA ARG A 443 -24.01 -1.39 10.67
C ARG A 443 -23.84 -2.65 9.80
N GLY A 444 -24.37 -3.78 10.27
CA GLY A 444 -24.37 -5.06 9.59
C GLY A 444 -25.41 -5.18 8.48
N ILE A 445 -25.54 -6.39 7.96
CA ILE A 445 -26.49 -6.75 6.90
C ILE A 445 -27.82 -7.26 7.48
N LYS A 446 -28.86 -7.25 6.65
CA LYS A 446 -30.19 -7.74 7.02
C LYS A 446 -30.13 -9.24 7.34
N ASP A 447 -30.86 -9.64 8.38
CA ASP A 447 -31.00 -11.03 8.84
C ASP A 447 -29.68 -11.72 9.24
N GLU A 448 -28.64 -10.94 9.55
CA GLU A 448 -27.40 -11.45 10.16
C GLU A 448 -27.66 -11.87 11.62
N ASP A 449 -27.28 -13.11 11.95
CA ASP A 449 -27.36 -13.65 13.32
C ASP A 449 -26.06 -14.40 13.68
N PRO A 450 -25.29 -13.93 14.68
CA PRO A 450 -25.49 -12.69 15.43
C PRO A 450 -25.26 -11.44 14.56
N CYS A 451 -25.96 -10.34 14.86
CA CYS A 451 -25.71 -9.05 14.18
C CYS A 451 -24.26 -8.58 14.39
N LEU A 452 -23.72 -7.85 13.40
CA LEU A 452 -22.42 -7.20 13.51
C LEU A 452 -22.26 -6.44 14.85
N PRO A 453 -21.19 -6.73 15.63
CA PRO A 453 -20.86 -5.99 16.83
C PRO A 453 -20.76 -4.48 16.58
N CYS A 454 -21.01 -3.67 17.62
CA CYS A 454 -21.08 -2.22 17.45
C CYS A 454 -19.71 -1.64 17.04
N LEU A 455 -19.62 -1.06 15.84
CA LEU A 455 -18.39 -0.44 15.33
C LEU A 455 -17.90 0.75 16.17
N HIS A 456 -18.76 1.35 17.00
CA HIS A 456 -18.35 2.38 17.97
C HIS A 456 -17.73 1.79 19.25
N ARG A 457 -17.48 0.46 19.29
CA ARG A 457 -16.90 -0.28 20.42
C ARG A 457 -17.65 -0.07 21.73
N CYS A 458 -18.97 0.07 21.64
CA CYS A 458 -19.84 0.22 22.80
C CYS A 458 -20.03 -1.16 23.48
N GLY A 459 -19.35 -1.36 24.60
CA GLY A 459 -19.27 -2.64 25.31
C GLY A 459 -17.87 -3.26 25.15
N LYS A 460 -17.37 -3.92 26.19
CA LYS A 460 -16.05 -4.59 26.24
C LYS A 460 -15.98 -5.84 25.34
N GLN A 461 -16.44 -5.75 24.08
CA GLN A 461 -16.36 -6.83 23.11
C GLN A 461 -15.00 -6.79 22.40
N GLU A 462 -14.09 -7.68 22.81
CA GLU A 462 -12.72 -7.78 22.30
C GLU A 462 -12.60 -8.36 20.87
N THR A 463 -13.71 -8.69 20.21
CA THR A 463 -13.69 -9.36 18.90
C THR A 463 -13.50 -8.41 17.72
N LEU A 464 -13.77 -7.12 17.87
CA LEU A 464 -13.64 -6.12 16.80
C LEU A 464 -12.20 -5.58 16.73
N LYS A 465 -11.53 -5.79 15.60
CA LYS A 465 -10.22 -5.18 15.33
C LYS A 465 -10.31 -3.76 14.74
N GLN A 466 -11.43 -3.47 14.06
CA GLN A 466 -11.68 -2.21 13.36
C GLN A 466 -12.87 -1.47 13.99
N ASP A 467 -12.92 -0.15 13.81
CA ASP A 467 -14.02 0.71 14.26
C ASP A 467 -14.80 1.38 13.11
N ALA A 468 -15.74 2.26 13.46
CA ALA A 468 -16.65 2.91 12.53
C ALA A 468 -15.97 3.89 11.56
N ASP A 469 -14.91 4.56 12.01
CA ASP A 469 -14.18 5.58 11.25
C ASP A 469 -13.09 4.92 10.36
N ASP A 470 -12.75 3.64 10.59
CA ASP A 470 -11.80 2.90 9.76
C ASP A 470 -12.28 2.73 8.32
N MET A 471 -11.33 2.73 7.38
CA MET A 471 -11.62 2.57 5.97
C MET A 471 -11.78 1.11 5.59
N CYS A 472 -12.69 0.85 4.64
CA CYS A 472 -12.73 -0.45 4.00
C CYS A 472 -11.49 -0.63 3.11
N MET A 473 -10.59 -1.54 3.49
CA MET A 473 -9.32 -1.81 2.79
C MET A 473 -9.49 -2.55 1.44
N ILE A 474 -10.70 -2.50 0.86
CA ILE A 474 -11.01 -2.97 -0.50
C ILE A 474 -11.28 -1.78 -1.40
N CYS A 475 -12.27 -0.94 -1.06
CA CYS A 475 -12.58 0.24 -1.87
C CYS A 475 -11.61 1.39 -1.62
N PHE A 476 -11.12 1.55 -0.38
CA PHE A 476 -10.36 2.70 0.08
C PHE A 476 -11.06 4.06 -0.11
N THR A 477 -12.36 4.08 -0.46
CA THR A 477 -13.13 5.29 -0.77
C THR A 477 -14.10 5.69 0.34
N GLU A 478 -14.53 4.75 1.19
CA GLU A 478 -15.49 5.01 2.25
C GLU A 478 -15.15 4.30 3.57
N ALA A 479 -15.51 4.96 4.67
CA ALA A 479 -15.40 4.39 6.03
C ALA A 479 -16.39 3.22 6.20
N LEU A 480 -16.11 2.32 7.14
CA LEU A 480 -16.93 1.14 7.41
C LEU A 480 -18.36 1.51 7.84
N GLU A 481 -18.58 2.64 8.51
CA GLU A 481 -19.93 3.10 8.87
C GLU A 481 -20.80 3.52 7.68
N ALA A 482 -20.19 3.89 6.55
CA ALA A 482 -20.87 4.52 5.42
C ALA A 482 -21.64 3.52 4.54
N ALA A 483 -21.39 2.22 4.67
CA ALA A 483 -22.14 1.19 3.97
C ALA A 483 -22.30 -0.08 4.84
N PRO A 484 -23.24 -0.98 4.51
CA PRO A 484 -23.43 -2.23 5.25
C PRO A 484 -22.17 -3.09 5.23
N ALA A 485 -21.68 -3.43 6.42
CA ALA A 485 -20.42 -4.15 6.63
C ALA A 485 -20.65 -5.56 7.16
N ILE A 486 -19.67 -6.43 6.95
CA ILE A 486 -19.65 -7.81 7.47
C ILE A 486 -18.32 -8.07 8.17
N GLN A 487 -18.36 -8.85 9.26
CA GLN A 487 -17.16 -9.31 9.94
C GLN A 487 -16.79 -10.70 9.43
N LEU A 488 -15.61 -10.82 8.82
CA LEU A 488 -15.08 -12.10 8.38
C LEU A 488 -14.66 -12.95 9.58
N LYS A 489 -14.49 -14.27 9.37
CA LYS A 489 -13.99 -15.20 10.40
C LYS A 489 -12.65 -14.79 11.03
N CYS A 490 -11.81 -14.04 10.32
CA CYS A 490 -10.54 -13.50 10.82
C CYS A 490 -10.68 -12.22 11.69
N ASN A 491 -11.92 -11.83 12.01
CA ASN A 491 -12.34 -10.65 12.79
C ASN A 491 -12.16 -9.29 12.08
N HIS A 492 -11.73 -9.29 10.82
CA HIS A 492 -11.69 -8.09 9.97
C HIS A 492 -13.04 -7.75 9.38
N VAL A 493 -13.33 -6.46 9.28
CA VAL A 493 -14.59 -5.89 8.82
C VAL A 493 -14.38 -5.20 7.46
N PHE A 494 -15.27 -5.50 6.53
CA PHE A 494 -15.29 -4.91 5.19
C PHE A 494 -16.74 -4.62 4.77
N HIS A 495 -16.95 -3.71 3.82
CA HIS A 495 -18.28 -3.56 3.23
C HIS A 495 -18.70 -4.85 2.51
N SER A 496 -19.95 -5.26 2.70
CA SER A 496 -20.51 -6.49 2.11
C SER A 496 -20.41 -6.49 0.58
N HIS A 497 -20.74 -5.35 -0.05
CA HIS A 497 -20.68 -5.19 -1.50
C HIS A 497 -19.23 -5.24 -2.03
N CYS A 498 -18.26 -4.72 -1.28
CA CYS A 498 -16.85 -4.75 -1.65
C CYS A 498 -16.31 -6.18 -1.71
N VAL A 499 -16.56 -6.99 -0.68
CA VAL A 499 -16.12 -8.40 -0.64
C VAL A 499 -16.79 -9.20 -1.75
N ARG A 500 -18.09 -9.01 -1.97
CA ARG A 500 -18.82 -9.65 -3.09
C ARG A 500 -18.23 -9.28 -4.44
N SER A 501 -17.90 -8.01 -4.67
CA SER A 501 -17.30 -7.54 -5.93
C SER A 501 -15.94 -8.19 -6.19
N VAL A 502 -15.07 -8.28 -5.16
CA VAL A 502 -13.76 -8.94 -5.26
C VAL A 502 -13.91 -10.43 -5.59
N LEU A 503 -14.79 -11.15 -4.89
CA LEU A 503 -15.02 -12.58 -5.13
C LEU A 503 -15.64 -12.85 -6.51
N SER A 504 -16.53 -11.98 -6.98
CA SER A 504 -17.16 -12.09 -8.31
C SER A 504 -16.17 -11.82 -9.46
N LYS A 505 -15.27 -10.84 -9.29
CA LYS A 505 -14.24 -10.51 -10.30
C LYS A 505 -13.11 -11.54 -10.38
N ARG A 506 -12.90 -12.33 -9.32
CA ARG A 506 -11.88 -13.38 -9.22
C ARG A 506 -10.44 -12.84 -9.34
N TRP A 507 -9.62 -13.41 -10.22
CA TRP A 507 -8.22 -13.06 -10.42
C TRP A 507 -8.02 -12.18 -11.65
N VAL A 508 -6.89 -11.47 -11.68
CA VAL A 508 -6.47 -10.65 -12.82
C VAL A 508 -5.55 -11.48 -13.72
N GLY A 509 -5.75 -11.37 -15.03
CA GLY A 509 -4.99 -12.12 -16.04
C GLY A 509 -5.52 -13.54 -16.32
N PRO A 510 -4.88 -14.27 -17.24
CA PRO A 510 -5.34 -15.58 -17.70
C PRO A 510 -5.02 -16.71 -16.70
N ARG A 511 -3.91 -16.58 -15.95
CA ARG A 511 -3.49 -17.57 -14.94
C ARG A 511 -4.39 -17.54 -13.73
N ILE A 512 -4.87 -18.71 -13.32
CA ILE A 512 -5.63 -18.88 -12.08
C ILE A 512 -4.73 -18.56 -10.88
N THR A 513 -5.11 -17.54 -10.11
CA THR A 513 -4.50 -17.22 -8.82
C THR A 513 -5.59 -17.06 -7.77
N PHE A 514 -5.27 -17.35 -6.51
CA PHE A 514 -6.25 -17.32 -5.40
C PHE A 514 -5.99 -16.20 -4.39
N GLY A 515 -5.15 -15.21 -4.72
CA GLY A 515 -4.86 -14.09 -3.82
C GLY A 515 -6.10 -13.25 -3.47
N PHE A 516 -7.09 -13.20 -4.37
CA PHE A 516 -8.33 -12.45 -4.20
C PHE A 516 -9.29 -13.04 -3.15
N SER A 517 -9.16 -14.33 -2.83
CA SER A 517 -9.98 -15.00 -1.79
C SER A 517 -9.37 -14.89 -0.39
N LEU A 518 -8.27 -14.14 -0.24
CA LEU A 518 -7.60 -13.87 1.02
C LEU A 518 -7.95 -12.47 1.55
N CYS A 519 -8.05 -12.34 2.86
CA CYS A 519 -8.28 -11.08 3.55
C CYS A 519 -7.18 -10.06 3.17
N PRO A 520 -7.52 -8.86 2.68
CA PRO A 520 -6.54 -7.83 2.32
C PRO A 520 -5.55 -7.50 3.45
N ILE A 521 -5.99 -7.59 4.71
CA ILE A 521 -5.24 -7.19 5.91
C ILE A 521 -4.33 -8.32 6.43
N CYS A 522 -4.91 -9.47 6.81
CA CYS A 522 -4.16 -10.57 7.45
C CYS A 522 -3.83 -11.75 6.53
N LYS A 523 -4.29 -11.74 5.27
CA LYS A 523 -4.12 -12.83 4.30
C LYS A 523 -4.75 -14.17 4.71
N ALA A 524 -5.58 -14.22 5.76
CA ALA A 524 -6.40 -15.39 6.06
C ALA A 524 -7.50 -15.58 5.00
N THR A 525 -7.96 -16.80 4.78
CA THR A 525 -9.04 -17.10 3.82
C THR A 525 -10.34 -16.37 4.18
N ILE A 526 -10.95 -15.69 3.22
CA ILE A 526 -12.24 -15.01 3.39
C ILE A 526 -13.32 -16.07 3.60
N ASP A 527 -14.04 -15.96 4.71
CA ASP A 527 -15.15 -16.85 5.06
C ASP A 527 -16.23 -16.06 5.79
N HIS A 528 -17.47 -16.19 5.32
CA HIS A 528 -18.67 -15.60 5.90
C HIS A 528 -19.94 -16.31 5.37
N PRO A 529 -20.98 -16.57 6.18
CA PRO A 529 -22.17 -17.30 5.75
C PRO A 529 -22.87 -16.73 4.51
N VAL A 530 -22.93 -15.40 4.38
CA VAL A 530 -23.59 -14.70 3.26
C VAL A 530 -22.77 -14.70 1.96
N LEU A 531 -21.55 -15.24 1.99
CA LEU A 531 -20.68 -15.37 0.81
C LEU A 531 -20.55 -16.83 0.33
N ARG A 532 -21.23 -17.79 0.98
CA ARG A 532 -21.09 -19.23 0.68
C ARG A 532 -21.41 -19.59 -0.77
N ASP A 533 -22.36 -18.89 -1.37
CA ASP A 533 -22.74 -18.99 -2.78
C ASP A 533 -21.58 -18.67 -3.72
N LEU A 534 -20.79 -17.65 -3.39
CA LEU A 534 -19.61 -17.26 -4.17
C LEU A 534 -18.37 -18.09 -3.80
N LEU A 535 -18.21 -18.45 -2.51
CA LEU A 535 -17.03 -19.17 -2.01
C LEU A 535 -17.00 -20.63 -2.43
N LYS A 536 -18.14 -21.32 -2.49
CA LYS A 536 -18.21 -22.74 -2.86
C LYS A 536 -17.56 -23.05 -4.22
N PRO A 537 -17.91 -22.38 -5.34
CA PRO A 537 -17.26 -22.64 -6.63
C PRO A 537 -15.77 -22.27 -6.63
N ILE A 538 -15.36 -21.28 -5.83
CA ILE A 538 -13.94 -20.90 -5.70
C ILE A 538 -13.17 -22.00 -4.96
N GLN A 539 -13.74 -22.56 -3.89
CA GLN A 539 -13.15 -23.67 -3.13
C GLN A 539 -13.04 -24.94 -3.98
N GLU A 540 -14.09 -25.28 -4.74
CA GLU A 540 -14.07 -26.41 -5.68
C GLU A 540 -12.97 -26.25 -6.74
N LEU A 541 -12.81 -25.04 -7.30
CA LEU A 541 -11.73 -24.75 -8.25
C LEU A 541 -10.35 -24.82 -7.59
N PHE A 542 -10.20 -24.30 -6.36
CA PHE A 542 -8.96 -24.35 -5.59
C PHE A 542 -8.54 -25.79 -5.32
N GLU A 543 -9.47 -26.64 -4.87
CA GLU A 543 -9.21 -28.06 -4.63
C GLU A 543 -8.88 -28.82 -5.91
N ASP A 544 -9.57 -28.52 -7.03
CA ASP A 544 -9.27 -29.12 -8.34
C ASP A 544 -7.85 -28.77 -8.82
N VAL A 545 -7.48 -27.49 -8.78
CA VAL A 545 -6.13 -27.02 -9.17
C VAL A 545 -5.08 -27.59 -8.22
N ARG A 546 -5.30 -27.54 -6.90
CA ARG A 546 -4.37 -28.10 -5.90
C ARG A 546 -4.12 -29.58 -6.13
N ARG A 547 -5.18 -30.36 -6.38
CA ARG A 547 -5.10 -31.80 -6.66
C ARG A 547 -4.31 -32.09 -7.94
N LYS A 548 -4.59 -31.37 -9.02
CA LYS A 548 -3.86 -31.52 -10.29
C LYS A 548 -2.38 -31.13 -10.17
N ALA A 549 -2.08 -30.05 -9.45
CA ALA A 549 -0.73 -29.56 -9.23
C ALA A 549 0.09 -30.54 -8.40
N MET A 550 -0.49 -31.07 -7.32
CA MET A 550 0.12 -32.11 -6.48
C MET A 550 0.41 -33.39 -7.27
N MET A 551 -0.58 -33.87 -8.02
CA MET A 551 -0.40 -35.05 -8.87
C MET A 551 0.73 -34.83 -9.88
N ARG A 552 0.81 -33.66 -10.51
CA ARG A 552 1.91 -33.34 -11.43
C ARG A 552 3.28 -33.34 -10.73
N LEU A 553 3.36 -32.75 -9.54
CA LEU A 553 4.59 -32.69 -8.74
C LEU A 553 5.10 -34.09 -8.35
N GLU A 554 4.18 -34.99 -7.99
CA GLU A 554 4.49 -36.38 -7.64
C GLU A 554 5.04 -37.15 -8.85
N TYR A 555 4.38 -37.03 -10.01
CA TYR A 555 4.80 -37.69 -11.25
C TYR A 555 6.11 -37.14 -11.84
N GLU A 556 6.45 -35.87 -11.55
CA GLU A 556 7.76 -35.30 -11.86
C GLU A 556 8.86 -35.67 -10.85
N GLY A 557 8.53 -36.35 -9.75
CA GLY A 557 9.49 -36.69 -8.70
C GLY A 557 9.97 -35.50 -7.87
N LEU A 558 9.40 -34.30 -8.07
CA LEU A 558 9.80 -33.05 -7.42
C LEU A 558 9.22 -32.84 -6.02
N HIS A 559 8.39 -33.77 -5.55
CA HIS A 559 7.84 -33.77 -4.18
C HIS A 559 8.92 -33.87 -3.08
N LYS A 560 10.16 -34.24 -3.43
CA LYS A 560 11.34 -34.28 -2.54
C LYS A 560 12.35 -33.15 -2.78
N ALA A 561 11.99 -32.12 -3.57
CA ALA A 561 12.89 -31.02 -3.88
C ALA A 561 13.40 -30.30 -2.62
N GLU A 562 14.61 -29.74 -2.69
CA GLU A 562 15.25 -29.01 -1.58
C GLU A 562 14.37 -27.87 -1.03
N ALA A 563 13.56 -27.25 -1.89
CA ALA A 563 12.63 -26.19 -1.50
C ALA A 563 11.53 -26.64 -0.51
N ILE A 564 11.25 -27.95 -0.44
CA ILE A 564 10.24 -28.55 0.44
C ILE A 564 10.91 -29.21 1.66
N THR A 565 12.08 -29.81 1.48
CA THR A 565 12.77 -30.60 2.51
C THR A 565 13.71 -29.78 3.40
N THR A 566 14.20 -28.63 2.94
CA THR A 566 15.18 -27.82 3.68
C THR A 566 14.51 -26.93 4.73
N PRO A 567 14.88 -27.05 6.02
CA PRO A 567 14.40 -26.17 7.07
C PRO A 567 14.73 -24.69 6.77
N GLY A 568 13.73 -23.82 6.82
CA GLY A 568 13.87 -22.38 6.52
C GLY A 568 13.60 -21.98 5.06
N ALA A 569 13.36 -22.95 4.16
CA ALA A 569 12.87 -22.65 2.81
C ALA A 569 11.41 -22.17 2.82
N ARG A 570 11.01 -21.37 1.82
CA ARG A 570 9.67 -20.76 1.71
C ARG A 570 8.52 -21.78 1.79
N PHE A 571 8.73 -23.00 1.29
CA PHE A 571 7.73 -24.06 1.22
C PHE A 571 8.11 -25.29 2.06
N TYR A 572 8.85 -25.10 3.14
CA TYR A 572 9.23 -26.18 4.05
C TYR A 572 7.98 -26.95 4.54
N GLN A 573 7.95 -28.26 4.30
CA GLN A 573 6.80 -29.15 4.57
C GLN A 573 5.48 -28.79 3.87
N ASP A 574 5.51 -27.95 2.82
CA ASP A 574 4.32 -27.58 2.03
C ASP A 574 4.50 -27.89 0.53
N PRO A 575 4.36 -29.17 0.11
CA PRO A 575 4.46 -29.55 -1.30
C PRO A 575 3.32 -28.95 -2.16
N ALA A 576 2.15 -28.70 -1.57
CA ALA A 576 1.00 -28.16 -2.28
C ALA A 576 1.21 -26.68 -2.63
N GLY A 577 1.70 -25.88 -1.68
CA GLY A 577 2.10 -24.50 -1.94
C GLY A 577 3.19 -24.40 -3.00
N PHE A 578 4.20 -25.28 -2.93
CA PHE A 578 5.27 -25.33 -3.94
C PHE A 578 4.73 -25.66 -5.35
N ALA A 579 3.84 -26.64 -5.46
CA ALA A 579 3.24 -27.01 -6.74
C ALA A 579 2.37 -25.87 -7.34
N MET A 580 1.58 -25.19 -6.51
CA MET A 580 0.72 -24.09 -6.96
C MET A 580 1.50 -22.82 -7.34
N ASP A 581 2.66 -22.58 -6.72
CA ASP A 581 3.58 -21.49 -7.07
C ASP A 581 4.31 -21.80 -8.39
N ARG A 582 4.76 -23.06 -8.57
CA ARG A 582 5.52 -23.53 -9.74
C ARG A 582 4.70 -23.67 -11.02
N TYR A 583 3.49 -24.22 -10.95
CA TYR A 583 2.69 -24.56 -12.13
C TYR A 583 1.64 -23.49 -12.44
N ALA A 584 1.44 -23.21 -13.73
CA ALA A 584 0.40 -22.32 -14.21
C ALA A 584 -0.82 -23.13 -14.69
N TYR A 585 -2.00 -22.78 -14.16
CA TYR A 585 -3.29 -23.36 -14.54
C TYR A 585 -4.21 -22.29 -15.12
N TYR A 586 -5.07 -22.72 -16.03
CA TYR A 586 -5.97 -21.87 -16.82
C TYR A 586 -7.37 -22.48 -16.85
N VAL A 587 -8.41 -21.65 -16.97
CA VAL A 587 -9.80 -22.14 -17.11
C VAL A 587 -10.12 -22.26 -18.58
N CYS A 588 -10.49 -23.47 -19.03
CA CYS A 588 -10.93 -23.66 -20.41
C CYS A 588 -12.30 -23.03 -20.65
N TYR A 589 -12.43 -22.20 -21.67
CA TYR A 589 -13.70 -21.55 -22.04
C TYR A 589 -14.81 -22.54 -22.43
N LYS A 590 -14.46 -23.66 -23.09
CA LYS A 590 -15.45 -24.62 -23.58
C LYS A 590 -16.02 -25.53 -22.49
N CYS A 591 -15.16 -26.05 -21.61
CA CYS A 591 -15.57 -27.04 -20.59
C CYS A 591 -15.52 -26.53 -19.15
N ASN A 592 -15.06 -25.30 -18.91
CA ASN A 592 -14.89 -24.67 -17.59
C ASN A 592 -14.00 -25.44 -16.60
N LYS A 593 -13.19 -26.41 -17.08
CA LYS A 593 -12.22 -27.14 -16.26
C LYS A 593 -10.86 -26.45 -16.26
N ALA A 594 -10.15 -26.55 -15.13
CA ALA A 594 -8.76 -26.11 -15.05
C ALA A 594 -7.84 -27.04 -15.84
N TYR A 595 -6.94 -26.48 -16.67
CA TYR A 595 -5.91 -27.24 -17.39
C TYR A 595 -4.53 -26.64 -17.19
N TYR A 596 -3.50 -27.45 -17.38
CA TYR A 596 -2.10 -27.08 -17.20
C TYR A 596 -1.58 -26.31 -18.42
N GLY A 597 -0.91 -25.18 -18.18
CA GLY A 597 -0.34 -24.33 -19.23
C GLY A 597 1.18 -24.15 -19.16
N GLY A 598 1.89 -24.92 -18.33
CA GLY A 598 3.35 -24.82 -18.19
C GLY A 598 3.81 -24.36 -16.81
N GLU A 599 5.12 -24.10 -16.70
CA GLU A 599 5.72 -23.54 -15.48
C GLU A 599 5.53 -22.02 -15.41
N ALA A 600 5.18 -21.51 -14.23
CA ALA A 600 4.94 -20.09 -13.98
C ALA A 600 6.16 -19.20 -14.24
N ARG A 601 7.39 -19.74 -14.09
CA ARG A 601 8.63 -18.97 -14.29
C ARG A 601 8.82 -18.51 -15.74
N CYS A 602 8.21 -19.17 -16.71
CA CYS A 602 8.25 -18.73 -18.10
C CYS A 602 7.42 -17.44 -18.34
N GLU A 603 6.55 -17.06 -17.40
CA GLU A 603 5.65 -15.89 -17.50
C GLU A 603 6.16 -14.65 -16.76
N GLU A 604 6.94 -14.77 -15.68
CA GLU A 604 7.43 -13.58 -14.94
C GLU A 604 8.29 -12.62 -15.78
N GLN A 605 8.83 -13.07 -16.91
CA GLN A 605 9.53 -12.21 -17.90
C GLN A 605 8.59 -11.48 -18.88
N ALA A 606 7.32 -11.86 -18.98
CA ALA A 606 6.31 -11.19 -19.79
C ALA A 606 5.34 -10.50 -18.83
N GLY A 607 5.47 -9.18 -18.68
CA GLY A 607 4.64 -8.39 -17.75
C GLY A 607 3.14 -8.71 -17.88
N ALA A 608 2.41 -8.64 -16.77
CA ALA A 608 0.99 -8.98 -16.72
C ALA A 608 0.19 -8.18 -17.76
N VAL A 609 -0.23 -8.84 -18.84
CA VAL A 609 -1.12 -8.27 -19.85
C VAL A 609 -2.54 -8.32 -19.27
N GLU A 610 -3.11 -7.16 -18.96
CA GLU A 610 -4.46 -7.06 -18.39
C GLU A 610 -5.57 -7.42 -19.39
N GLU A 611 -5.29 -7.33 -20.70
CA GLU A 611 -6.24 -7.64 -21.77
C GLU A 611 -5.88 -8.96 -22.48
N TYR A 612 -6.73 -9.97 -22.31
CA TYR A 612 -6.70 -11.22 -23.08
C TYR A 612 -8.14 -11.63 -23.41
N ASP A 613 -8.33 -12.40 -24.48
CA ASP A 613 -9.65 -12.97 -24.80
C ASP A 613 -9.82 -14.33 -24.10
N PRO A 614 -10.77 -14.48 -23.16
CA PRO A 614 -11.03 -15.75 -22.50
C PRO A 614 -11.40 -16.88 -23.47
N GLN A 615 -11.95 -16.57 -24.66
CA GLN A 615 -12.36 -17.58 -25.65
C GLN A 615 -11.18 -18.37 -26.23
N GLU A 616 -9.98 -17.78 -26.19
CA GLU A 616 -8.75 -18.39 -26.70
C GLU A 616 -8.12 -19.39 -25.70
N LEU A 617 -8.56 -19.38 -24.43
CA LEU A 617 -8.12 -20.35 -23.42
C LEU A 617 -8.88 -21.67 -23.59
N VAL A 618 -8.29 -22.61 -24.32
CA VAL A 618 -8.88 -23.92 -24.61
C VAL A 618 -7.92 -25.02 -24.20
N CYS A 619 -8.39 -25.97 -23.39
CA CYS A 619 -7.58 -27.13 -23.00
C CYS A 619 -7.38 -28.09 -24.18
N GLY A 620 -6.32 -28.92 -24.14
CA GLY A 620 -6.02 -29.88 -25.20
C GLY A 620 -7.16 -30.84 -25.53
N GLY A 621 -7.98 -31.23 -24.55
CA GLY A 621 -9.17 -32.06 -24.78
C GLY A 621 -10.29 -31.37 -25.58
N CYS A 622 -10.31 -30.04 -25.61
CA CYS A 622 -11.30 -29.20 -26.31
C CYS A 622 -10.76 -28.58 -27.61
N SER A 623 -9.46 -28.72 -27.88
CA SER A 623 -8.73 -28.22 -29.05
C SER A 623 -8.07 -29.35 -29.86
N ASP A 624 -8.64 -30.57 -29.82
CA ASP A 624 -8.07 -31.77 -30.45
C ASP A 624 -8.10 -31.71 -32.00
N VAL A 625 -7.13 -30.99 -32.57
CA VAL A 625 -6.92 -30.86 -34.03
C VAL A 625 -6.20 -32.05 -34.65
N SER A 626 -5.51 -32.86 -33.84
CA SER A 626 -4.63 -33.93 -34.30
C SER A 626 -5.14 -35.35 -34.02
N ARG A 627 -6.36 -35.50 -33.47
CA ARG A 627 -6.95 -36.77 -33.02
C ARG A 627 -5.98 -37.53 -32.12
N ALA A 628 -5.54 -36.86 -31.06
CA ALA A 628 -4.54 -37.39 -30.15
C ALA A 628 -5.01 -38.71 -29.50
N GLN A 629 -4.08 -39.65 -29.29
CA GLN A 629 -4.40 -40.88 -28.57
C GLN A 629 -4.81 -40.56 -27.14
N VAL A 630 -6.01 -40.99 -26.78
CA VAL A 630 -6.59 -40.81 -25.45
C VAL A 630 -5.83 -41.69 -24.46
N CYS A 631 -5.44 -41.13 -23.31
CA CYS A 631 -4.73 -41.89 -22.29
C CYS A 631 -5.65 -42.95 -21.66
N PRO A 632 -5.24 -44.22 -21.54
CA PRO A 632 -6.05 -45.26 -20.91
C PRO A 632 -6.36 -44.98 -19.43
N LYS A 633 -5.47 -44.26 -18.72
CA LYS A 633 -5.63 -43.95 -17.29
C LYS A 633 -6.35 -42.64 -17.03
N HIS A 634 -6.12 -41.62 -17.86
CA HIS A 634 -6.56 -40.26 -17.56
C HIS A 634 -7.39 -39.60 -18.68
N GLY A 635 -7.82 -40.37 -19.68
CA GLY A 635 -8.63 -39.85 -20.76
C GLY A 635 -7.94 -38.68 -21.48
N THR A 636 -8.68 -37.58 -21.62
CA THR A 636 -8.23 -36.30 -22.18
C THR A 636 -7.96 -35.23 -21.12
N ASP A 637 -8.09 -35.54 -19.83
CA ASP A 637 -8.03 -34.56 -18.73
C ASP A 637 -6.64 -33.90 -18.59
N PHE A 638 -5.57 -34.61 -18.97
CA PHE A 638 -4.19 -34.09 -18.99
C PHE A 638 -3.60 -34.08 -20.39
N LEU A 639 -4.44 -33.98 -21.43
CA LEU A 639 -3.97 -33.85 -22.80
C LEU A 639 -3.36 -32.48 -23.02
N GLU A 640 -2.08 -32.45 -23.38
CA GLU A 640 -1.31 -31.23 -23.62
C GLU A 640 -0.90 -31.13 -25.10
N TYR A 641 -0.84 -29.90 -25.60
CA TYR A 641 -0.28 -29.58 -26.91
C TYR A 641 1.02 -28.81 -26.78
N LYS A 642 1.89 -28.99 -27.76
CA LYS A 642 3.09 -28.18 -27.94
C LYS A 642 2.70 -26.86 -28.62
N CYS A 643 3.33 -25.77 -28.21
CA CYS A 643 3.29 -24.52 -28.97
C CYS A 643 3.83 -24.74 -30.39
N ARG A 644 3.07 -24.36 -31.41
CA ARG A 644 3.46 -24.55 -32.81
C ARG A 644 4.85 -23.98 -33.11
N TYR A 645 5.20 -22.88 -32.46
CA TYR A 645 6.40 -22.08 -32.76
C TYR A 645 7.58 -22.26 -31.80
N CYS A 646 7.45 -23.04 -30.72
CA CYS A 646 8.57 -23.32 -29.81
C CYS A 646 8.41 -24.64 -29.05
N CYS A 647 9.44 -25.04 -28.30
CA CYS A 647 9.44 -26.21 -27.43
C CYS A 647 8.88 -25.88 -26.04
N SER A 648 7.64 -25.36 -25.98
CA SER A 648 6.91 -25.08 -24.74
C SER A 648 5.50 -25.65 -24.80
N VAL A 649 4.89 -25.86 -23.64
CA VAL A 649 3.48 -26.27 -23.55
C VAL A 649 2.59 -25.12 -24.00
N ALA A 650 1.52 -25.43 -24.74
CA ALA A 650 0.56 -24.45 -25.21
C ALA A 650 -0.40 -24.01 -24.10
N VAL A 651 -0.77 -22.74 -24.12
CA VAL A 651 -1.76 -22.11 -23.24
C VAL A 651 -2.97 -21.67 -24.05
N PHE A 652 -2.74 -20.98 -25.17
CA PHE A 652 -3.79 -20.42 -26.02
C PHE A 652 -4.04 -21.27 -27.25
N PHE A 653 -5.28 -21.28 -27.72
CA PHE A 653 -5.72 -21.88 -28.97
C PHE A 653 -6.46 -20.82 -29.79
N CYS A 654 -5.75 -20.24 -30.76
CA CYS A 654 -6.24 -19.14 -31.56
C CYS A 654 -6.62 -19.62 -32.97
N PHE A 655 -7.49 -18.84 -33.63
CA PHE A 655 -7.90 -19.05 -35.03
C PHE A 655 -8.50 -20.43 -35.32
N GLY A 656 -8.97 -21.14 -34.28
CA GLY A 656 -9.50 -22.50 -34.39
C GLY A 656 -8.51 -23.55 -34.90
N THR A 657 -7.22 -23.24 -34.98
CA THR A 657 -6.23 -24.09 -35.66
C THR A 657 -4.86 -24.12 -35.00
N THR A 658 -4.49 -23.12 -34.21
CA THR A 658 -3.09 -22.92 -33.81
C THR A 658 -2.90 -22.80 -32.30
N HIS A 659 -1.98 -23.61 -31.75
CA HIS A 659 -1.61 -23.59 -30.34
C HIS A 659 -0.39 -22.68 -30.05
N PHE A 660 -0.51 -21.78 -29.07
CA PHE A 660 0.53 -20.84 -28.65
C PHE A 660 0.84 -20.97 -27.15
N CYS A 661 2.11 -20.80 -26.77
CA CYS A 661 2.46 -20.45 -25.38
C CYS A 661 2.32 -18.94 -25.17
N ASN A 662 2.23 -18.46 -23.92
CA ASN A 662 2.04 -17.03 -23.62
C ASN A 662 3.04 -16.12 -24.35
N ALA A 663 4.34 -16.41 -24.25
CA ALA A 663 5.36 -15.56 -24.86
C ALA A 663 5.30 -15.53 -26.41
N CYS A 664 4.78 -16.58 -27.06
CA CYS A 664 4.56 -16.59 -28.51
C CYS A 664 3.19 -16.02 -28.90
N HIS A 665 2.21 -16.04 -28.00
CA HIS A 665 0.92 -15.37 -28.18
C HIS A 665 1.09 -13.85 -28.13
N ASP A 666 1.89 -13.32 -27.19
CA ASP A 666 2.18 -11.88 -27.11
C ASP A 666 2.78 -11.31 -28.41
N ASP A 667 3.61 -12.10 -29.10
CA ASP A 667 4.31 -11.72 -30.33
C ASP A 667 3.73 -12.48 -31.56
N PHE A 668 2.44 -12.84 -31.51
CA PHE A 668 1.84 -13.71 -32.53
C PHE A 668 1.96 -13.10 -33.94
N GLN A 669 1.74 -11.79 -34.09
CA GLN A 669 1.80 -11.12 -35.40
C GLN A 669 3.14 -11.32 -36.10
N ARG A 670 4.25 -11.24 -35.36
CA ARG A 670 5.58 -11.46 -35.92
C ARG A 670 5.81 -12.94 -36.18
N ILE A 671 5.52 -13.78 -35.20
CA ILE A 671 5.86 -15.21 -35.24
C ILE A 671 5.07 -15.96 -36.31
N THR A 672 3.79 -15.64 -36.53
CA THR A 672 2.99 -16.26 -37.59
C THR A 672 3.47 -15.89 -38.99
N ASN A 673 4.16 -14.75 -39.13
CA ASN A 673 4.70 -14.26 -40.41
C ASN A 673 6.08 -14.83 -40.75
N ILE A 674 6.76 -15.52 -39.81
CA ILE A 674 8.06 -16.15 -40.08
C ILE A 674 7.83 -17.38 -40.98
N PRO A 675 8.51 -17.48 -42.14
CA PRO A 675 8.45 -18.66 -42.98
C PRO A 675 8.86 -19.92 -42.21
N LYS A 676 8.17 -21.04 -42.44
CA LYS A 676 8.40 -22.31 -41.72
C LYS A 676 9.87 -22.80 -41.79
N LEU A 677 10.57 -22.52 -42.89
CA LEU A 677 11.98 -22.89 -43.08
C LEU A 677 12.95 -22.08 -42.21
N GLU A 678 12.55 -20.89 -41.76
CA GLU A 678 13.36 -19.96 -40.95
C GLU A 678 13.07 -20.10 -39.45
N LEU A 679 12.09 -20.92 -39.06
CA LEU A 679 11.80 -21.19 -37.67
C LEU A 679 12.96 -21.96 -37.01
N PRO A 680 13.28 -21.66 -35.74
CA PRO A 680 14.34 -22.33 -35.02
C PRO A 680 14.06 -23.83 -34.93
N ARG A 681 15.10 -24.65 -35.14
CA ARG A 681 15.03 -26.09 -34.94
C ARG A 681 15.05 -26.41 -33.44
N CYS A 682 14.63 -27.62 -33.09
CA CYS A 682 14.72 -28.09 -31.71
C CYS A 682 16.19 -28.10 -31.26
N PRO A 683 16.54 -27.54 -30.09
CA PRO A 683 15.65 -26.92 -29.08
C PRO A 683 15.28 -25.45 -29.39
N ALA A 684 13.98 -25.20 -29.57
CA ALA A 684 13.44 -23.89 -29.89
C ALA A 684 12.85 -23.22 -28.64
N GLY A 685 13.34 -22.02 -28.30
CA GLY A 685 12.78 -21.16 -27.28
C GLY A 685 11.60 -20.31 -27.79
N PRO A 686 10.83 -19.67 -26.90
CA PRO A 686 9.77 -18.74 -27.29
C PRO A 686 10.28 -17.54 -28.11
N ARG A 687 9.38 -16.86 -28.84
CA ARG A 687 9.67 -15.67 -29.67
C ARG A 687 10.69 -15.88 -30.80
N GLY A 688 10.80 -17.12 -31.28
CA GLY A 688 11.68 -17.50 -32.39
C GLY A 688 13.16 -17.57 -32.01
N LYS A 689 13.49 -17.75 -30.73
CA LYS A 689 14.87 -17.88 -30.26
C LYS A 689 15.36 -19.32 -30.36
N LEU A 690 16.60 -19.53 -30.80
CA LEU A 690 17.30 -20.81 -30.66
C LEU A 690 17.88 -20.91 -29.25
N MET A 691 17.77 -22.08 -28.61
CA MET A 691 18.37 -22.31 -27.30
C MET A 691 19.70 -23.06 -27.40
N ASP A 692 20.57 -22.83 -26.43
CA ASP A 692 21.87 -23.50 -26.32
C ASP A 692 21.67 -24.89 -25.69
N GLY A 693 21.97 -25.95 -26.45
CA GLY A 693 21.89 -27.34 -26.00
C GLY A 693 21.38 -28.30 -27.09
N ASP A 694 21.55 -29.61 -26.85
CA ASP A 694 21.06 -30.65 -27.78
C ASP A 694 19.75 -31.31 -27.30
N GLU A 695 19.30 -31.03 -26.08
CA GLU A 695 18.14 -31.66 -25.47
C GLU A 695 16.87 -30.80 -25.59
N CYS A 696 15.76 -31.42 -25.99
CA CYS A 696 14.46 -30.75 -26.08
C CYS A 696 13.93 -30.42 -24.66
N PRO A 697 13.48 -29.18 -24.38
CA PRO A 697 12.87 -28.81 -23.10
C PRO A 697 11.62 -29.62 -22.71
N LEU A 698 10.94 -30.20 -23.70
CA LEU A 698 9.77 -31.05 -23.50
C LEU A 698 10.13 -32.55 -23.36
N HIS A 699 11.43 -32.89 -23.45
CA HIS A 699 11.99 -34.24 -23.40
C HIS A 699 11.25 -35.24 -24.29
N VAL A 700 10.79 -34.80 -25.47
CA VAL A 700 10.02 -35.62 -26.41
C VAL A 700 10.47 -35.36 -27.85
N LYS A 701 10.45 -36.41 -28.67
CA LYS A 701 10.62 -36.28 -30.12
C LYS A 701 9.33 -35.73 -30.72
N HIS A 702 9.41 -34.58 -31.37
CA HIS A 702 8.28 -33.90 -31.99
C HIS A 702 8.63 -33.47 -33.42
N PRO A 703 7.64 -33.20 -34.29
CA PRO A 703 7.87 -32.67 -35.63
C PRO A 703 8.58 -31.30 -35.61
N PRO A 704 9.10 -30.84 -36.75
CA PRO A 704 9.73 -29.53 -36.87
C PRO A 704 8.84 -28.38 -36.38
N THR A 705 9.47 -27.32 -35.87
CA THR A 705 8.78 -26.09 -35.46
C THR A 705 7.94 -25.54 -36.62
N GLY A 706 6.71 -25.13 -36.33
CA GLY A 706 5.71 -24.72 -37.32
C GLY A 706 4.61 -25.75 -37.57
N GLU A 707 4.64 -26.91 -36.90
CA GLU A 707 3.61 -27.96 -36.96
C GLU A 707 2.92 -28.16 -35.61
N GLU A 708 1.62 -28.46 -35.66
CA GLU A 708 0.82 -28.82 -34.50
C GLU A 708 1.20 -30.22 -33.99
N PHE A 709 1.35 -30.36 -32.67
CA PHE A 709 1.74 -31.63 -32.08
C PHE A 709 1.09 -31.84 -30.71
N ALA A 710 0.36 -32.94 -30.59
CA ALA A 710 -0.15 -33.41 -29.31
C ALA A 710 0.96 -34.11 -28.53
N LEU A 711 1.21 -33.63 -27.32
CA LEU A 711 2.19 -34.22 -26.41
C LEU A 711 1.65 -35.48 -25.71
N GLY A 712 0.35 -35.72 -25.80
CA GLY A 712 -0.34 -36.77 -25.07
C GLY A 712 -0.59 -36.39 -23.62
N CYS A 713 -0.63 -37.37 -22.73
CA CYS A 713 -0.89 -37.17 -21.31
C CYS A 713 0.35 -36.63 -20.58
N GLY A 714 0.29 -35.38 -20.12
CA GLY A 714 1.42 -34.68 -19.50
C GLY A 714 1.98 -35.37 -18.24
N VAL A 715 1.11 -35.98 -17.42
CA VAL A 715 1.54 -36.72 -16.22
C VAL A 715 2.18 -38.07 -16.56
N CYS A 716 1.61 -38.83 -17.49
CA CYS A 716 2.17 -40.13 -17.88
C CYS A 716 3.48 -40.00 -18.63
N ARG A 717 3.65 -38.94 -19.43
CA ARG A 717 4.88 -38.69 -20.18
C ARG A 717 6.10 -38.69 -19.26
N ASN A 718 6.01 -38.00 -18.13
CA ASN A 718 7.13 -37.85 -17.20
C ASN A 718 7.44 -39.16 -16.44
N ALA A 719 6.45 -40.04 -16.27
CA ALA A 719 6.64 -41.36 -15.66
C ALA A 719 7.32 -42.37 -16.61
N HIS A 720 7.29 -42.16 -17.92
CA HIS A 720 7.98 -43.02 -18.90
C HIS A 720 9.43 -42.63 -19.15
N THR A 721 9.87 -41.48 -18.63
CA THR A 721 11.26 -40.98 -18.67
C THR A 721 12.11 -41.40 -17.47
N PHE A 722 11.53 -42.14 -16.50
CA PHE A 722 12.24 -42.72 -15.36
C PHE A 722 12.25 -44.25 -15.41
#